data_AF-A0A512UBS6-F1
#
_entry.id   AF-A0A512UBS6-F1
#
_cell.length_a   1.000
_cell.length_b   1.000
_cell.length_c   1.000
_cell.angle_alpha   90.00
_cell.angle_beta   90.00
_cell.angle_gamma   90.00
#
_symmetry.space_group_name_H-M   'P 1'
#
loop_
_entity.id
_entity.type
_entity.pdbx_description
1 polymer ?
#
loop_
_entity_poly.entity_id
_entity_poly.type
_entity_poly.pdbx_seq_one_letter_code
_entity_poly.pdbx_strand_id
1 'polypeptide(L)'
;MRQYLIQGQESDSMLGDIYKSIEMTLEAYCGGQQSLLRCIPKNGHIQLDQAGEQVSFELRSLLSEVSNLESKRERFEAAVDLKSRNHSILSVVVDSFKRNPEKYQNPDGSIDQAKFEPVYEQHITFFNPDLAYLAQSKEQQVALEKKIDEVNQRFDRVKASSLSKSQEARLSVLQKLENDYVKYLELVQNLNSASKFYTAFLDRGNCVLKELDEYLLTRREEARELAISINAQRNFEGIQESMTRNQGNIAAPQGQRANLWDPSKGIRFSIELAKSINGEIINADSMQVYRGAPIITNKHPMNERGGIPHHVMDHIPWNEEYFIHRYSAEALGAIEDIHARGKTPIIIGGTHYYLQNLLFKNKTIGEKEEKEKLKPLTSQQQELLDGPVDAIFKALTDVDPVISEKFHPKDTRKLRRALEIYYTTGQKPSEMYHEQKLDELEDSSLKYNTLLFWIYCDPEVLKERLDKRVDSMMETGALEEIRELNEFYESQSPSPDMATGIWQVIGYKEFRPWLTGGQTDVKLFEEGVERMKIRTRQYAKYQVKWIKKLLGVELNKESRFSFKYGGKMYLLDATDLSQWATTVSTRGLAITEQFIKNGPLGVTEAQAPENLKSTLPTSEFYEEFNSNKTIKAVNNWKHHECPVCKDSEGKPLVAVGEDNWLIHVKSRRHKKQLSYNEKKRKHEELVLKYKKVKEDITA
;
A
#
# COMPACT_ATOMS: atom_id res chain seq x y z
N MET A 1 10.28 -13.94 29.04
CA MET A 1 10.60 -12.50 29.15
C MET A 1 11.89 -12.22 29.91
N ARG A 2 12.01 -12.57 31.19
CA ARG A 2 13.24 -12.29 31.99
C ARG A 2 14.55 -12.79 31.37
N GLN A 3 14.58 -14.03 30.86
CA GLN A 3 15.75 -14.59 30.18
C GLN A 3 16.13 -13.83 28.88
N TYR A 4 15.13 -13.33 28.15
CA TYR A 4 15.38 -12.52 26.94
C TYR A 4 16.02 -11.17 27.30
N LEU A 5 15.60 -10.54 28.40
CA LEU A 5 16.17 -9.27 28.84
C LEU A 5 17.64 -9.42 29.27
N ILE A 6 17.98 -10.54 29.93
CA ILE A 6 19.37 -10.84 30.31
C ILE A 6 20.23 -11.04 29.06
N GLN A 7 19.75 -11.83 28.09
CA GLN A 7 20.44 -12.04 26.81
C GLN A 7 20.61 -10.75 25.99
N GLY A 8 19.59 -9.87 26.00
CA GLY A 8 19.65 -8.56 25.36
C GLY A 8 20.72 -7.66 25.98
N GLN A 9 20.80 -7.61 27.32
CA GLN A 9 21.81 -6.80 28.02
C GLN A 9 23.25 -7.27 27.74
N GLU A 10 23.48 -8.58 27.71
CA GLU A 10 24.80 -9.15 27.37
C GLU A 10 25.19 -8.83 25.92
N SER A 11 24.23 -8.95 24.98
CA SER A 11 24.43 -8.61 23.58
C SER A 11 24.71 -7.11 23.37
N ASP A 12 23.96 -6.23 24.03
CA ASP A 12 24.13 -4.79 23.91
C ASP A 12 25.47 -4.31 24.48
N SER A 13 25.94 -4.92 25.58
CA SER A 13 27.26 -4.66 26.13
C SER A 13 28.37 -5.02 25.13
N MET A 14 28.26 -6.20 24.52
CA MET A 14 29.23 -6.67 23.52
C MET A 14 29.27 -5.74 22.29
N LEU A 15 28.10 -5.31 21.80
CA LEU A 15 27.99 -4.36 20.68
C LEU A 15 28.63 -3.01 21.02
N GLY A 16 28.42 -2.52 22.24
CA GLY A 16 29.03 -1.28 22.73
C GLY A 16 30.55 -1.36 22.80
N ASP A 17 31.11 -2.50 23.21
CA ASP A 17 32.56 -2.71 23.26
C ASP A 17 33.18 -2.80 21.87
N ILE A 18 32.52 -3.48 20.92
CA ILE A 18 32.95 -3.52 19.52
C ILE A 18 32.95 -2.10 18.92
N TYR A 19 31.88 -1.33 19.11
CA TYR A 19 31.78 0.04 18.62
C TYR A 19 32.90 0.94 19.17
N LYS A 20 33.13 0.93 20.49
CA LYS A 20 34.23 1.71 21.11
C LYS A 20 35.60 1.34 20.55
N SER A 21 35.80 0.08 20.16
CA SER A 21 37.08 -0.36 19.58
C SER A 21 37.35 0.20 18.18
N ILE A 22 36.32 0.63 17.46
CA ILE A 22 36.40 1.12 16.07
C ILE A 22 35.97 2.59 15.88
N GLU A 23 35.52 3.25 16.96
CA GLU A 23 34.98 4.62 16.95
C GLU A 23 35.88 5.62 16.20
N MET A 24 37.16 5.70 16.55
CA MET A 24 38.13 6.58 15.89
C MET A 24 38.27 6.31 14.39
N THR A 25 38.14 5.05 13.97
CA THR A 25 38.25 4.65 12.57
C THR A 25 36.97 5.05 11.81
N LEU A 26 35.81 4.89 12.43
CA LEU A 26 34.53 5.34 11.86
C LEU A 26 34.48 6.87 11.71
N GLU A 27 34.99 7.63 12.68
CA GLU A 27 35.12 9.08 12.57
C GLU A 27 36.01 9.49 11.37
N ALA A 28 37.11 8.76 11.15
CA ALA A 28 37.99 8.99 10.00
C ALA A 28 37.28 8.70 8.65
N TYR A 29 36.46 7.65 8.57
CA TYR A 29 35.65 7.34 7.39
C TYR A 29 34.55 8.38 7.14
N CYS A 30 33.81 8.78 8.17
CA CYS A 30 32.75 9.78 8.07
C CYS A 30 33.27 11.19 7.76
N GLY A 31 34.49 11.52 8.18
CA GLY A 31 35.16 12.79 7.90
C GLY A 31 35.68 12.96 6.47
N GLY A 32 35.40 12.00 5.57
CA GLY A 32 35.70 12.08 4.14
C GLY A 32 37.20 12.06 3.79
N GLN A 33 37.50 12.41 2.53
CA GLN A 33 38.84 12.27 1.95
C GLN A 33 39.93 13.04 2.73
N GLN A 34 39.61 14.21 3.31
CA GLN A 34 40.58 15.00 4.06
C GLN A 34 40.97 14.35 5.40
N SER A 35 40.02 13.71 6.08
CA SER A 35 40.27 13.03 7.37
C SER A 35 41.09 11.77 7.17
N LEU A 36 40.78 10.98 6.14
CA LEU A 36 41.56 9.81 5.74
C LEU A 36 43.01 10.18 5.33
N LEU A 37 43.20 11.28 4.60
CA LEU A 37 44.53 11.77 4.20
C LEU A 37 45.39 12.26 5.38
N ARG A 38 44.77 12.65 6.51
CA ARG A 38 45.48 13.01 7.74
C ARG A 38 45.93 11.78 8.53
N CYS A 39 45.13 10.71 8.49
CA CYS A 39 45.43 9.45 9.16
C CYS A 39 46.46 8.61 8.39
N ILE A 40 46.44 8.62 7.06
CA ILE A 40 47.29 7.78 6.21
C ILE A 40 48.59 8.53 5.84
N PRO A 41 49.78 8.07 6.27
CA PRO A 41 51.06 8.71 5.92
C PRO A 41 51.28 8.79 4.40
N LYS A 42 51.69 9.95 3.86
CA LYS A 42 51.95 10.12 2.41
C LYS A 42 53.15 9.28 1.96
N ASN A 43 53.00 8.51 0.86
CA ASN A 43 54.12 7.89 0.16
C ASN A 43 53.84 7.75 -1.34
N GLY A 44 54.92 7.80 -2.14
CA GLY A 44 54.90 7.58 -3.58
C GLY A 44 54.78 6.09 -3.94
N HIS A 45 54.32 5.82 -5.17
CA HIS A 45 54.16 4.47 -5.74
C HIS A 45 55.46 3.65 -5.68
N ILE A 46 55.34 2.40 -5.26
CA ILE A 46 56.41 1.39 -5.36
C ILE A 46 56.17 0.61 -6.66
N GLN A 47 57.20 0.49 -7.49
CA GLN A 47 57.25 -0.49 -8.55
C GLN A 47 57.55 -1.86 -7.89
N LEU A 48 56.65 -2.82 -8.02
CA LEU A 48 56.89 -4.19 -7.52
C LEU A 48 58.10 -4.76 -8.26
N ASP A 49 58.97 -5.45 -7.53
CA ASP A 49 60.01 -6.24 -8.15
C ASP A 49 59.40 -7.48 -8.83
N GLN A 50 60.15 -8.13 -9.71
CA GLN A 50 59.66 -9.27 -10.50
C GLN A 50 59.14 -10.42 -9.62
N ALA A 51 59.72 -10.59 -8.42
CA ALA A 51 59.28 -11.57 -7.43
C ALA A 51 57.93 -11.18 -6.78
N GLY A 52 57.73 -9.90 -6.45
CA GLY A 52 56.48 -9.39 -5.92
C GLY A 52 55.33 -9.41 -6.94
N GLU A 53 55.61 -9.13 -8.22
CA GLU A 53 54.61 -9.24 -9.30
C GLU A 53 54.14 -10.69 -9.47
N GLN A 54 55.05 -11.65 -9.44
CA GLN A 54 54.72 -13.07 -9.58
C GLN A 54 53.85 -13.57 -8.43
N VAL A 55 54.19 -13.24 -7.19
CA VAL A 55 53.39 -13.64 -6.01
C VAL A 55 52.02 -12.95 -6.01
N SER A 56 51.95 -11.67 -6.43
CA SER A 56 50.68 -10.95 -6.55
C SER A 56 49.77 -11.57 -7.62
N PHE A 57 50.33 -11.99 -8.75
CA PHE A 57 49.59 -12.69 -9.80
C PHE A 57 49.05 -14.03 -9.31
N GLU A 58 49.87 -14.83 -8.62
CA GLU A 58 49.46 -16.11 -8.02
C GLU A 58 48.29 -15.92 -7.01
N LEU A 59 48.36 -14.91 -6.13
CA LEU A 59 47.28 -14.59 -5.20
C LEU A 59 45.98 -14.19 -5.91
N ARG A 60 46.06 -13.36 -6.96
CA ARG A 60 44.87 -12.97 -7.75
C ARG A 60 44.24 -14.16 -8.46
N SER A 61 45.05 -15.08 -8.97
CA SER A 61 44.56 -16.31 -9.58
C SER A 61 43.81 -17.17 -8.55
N LEU A 62 44.39 -17.36 -7.36
CA LEU A 62 43.74 -18.11 -6.28
C LEU A 62 42.43 -17.45 -5.80
N LEU A 63 42.39 -16.12 -5.67
CA LEU A 63 41.17 -15.37 -5.35
C LEU A 63 40.08 -15.56 -6.43
N SER A 64 40.46 -15.62 -7.70
CA SER A 64 39.51 -15.95 -8.77
C SER A 64 38.99 -17.38 -8.66
N GLU A 65 39.82 -18.33 -8.22
CA GLU A 65 39.38 -19.71 -7.96
C GLU A 65 38.42 -19.78 -6.76
N VAL A 66 38.65 -19.02 -5.68
CA VAL A 66 37.70 -18.87 -4.54
C VAL A 66 36.35 -18.39 -5.06
N SER A 67 36.32 -17.27 -5.78
CA SER A 67 35.09 -16.65 -6.27
C SER A 67 34.30 -17.59 -7.20
N ASN A 68 35.00 -18.37 -8.02
CA ASN A 68 34.38 -19.40 -8.86
C ASN A 68 33.79 -20.55 -8.04
N LEU A 69 34.44 -20.97 -6.95
CA LEU A 69 33.92 -21.99 -6.05
C LEU A 69 32.68 -21.49 -5.30
N GLU A 70 32.69 -20.26 -4.80
CA GLU A 70 31.54 -19.61 -4.16
C GLU A 70 30.35 -19.50 -5.10
N SER A 71 30.58 -19.00 -6.32
CA SER A 71 29.54 -18.89 -7.35
C SER A 71 28.90 -20.24 -7.70
N LYS A 72 29.68 -21.34 -7.67
CA LYS A 72 29.16 -22.69 -7.88
C LYS A 72 28.31 -23.17 -6.71
N ARG A 73 28.70 -22.84 -5.47
CA ARG A 73 27.96 -23.18 -4.26
C ARG A 73 26.63 -22.43 -4.18
N GLU A 74 26.59 -21.16 -4.53
CA GLU A 74 25.35 -20.38 -4.59
C GLU A 74 24.34 -20.98 -5.59
N ARG A 75 24.82 -21.37 -6.78
CA ARG A 75 23.98 -22.07 -7.78
C ARG A 75 23.49 -23.42 -7.27
N PHE A 76 24.34 -24.16 -6.57
CA PHE A 76 23.98 -25.43 -5.97
C PHE A 76 22.92 -25.27 -4.87
N GLU A 77 23.07 -24.27 -3.99
CA GLU A 77 22.08 -23.95 -2.95
C GLU A 77 20.71 -23.62 -3.56
N ALA A 78 20.68 -22.76 -4.59
CA ALA A 78 19.45 -22.44 -5.31
C ALA A 78 18.81 -23.67 -5.99
N ALA A 79 19.63 -24.58 -6.53
CA ALA A 79 19.16 -25.83 -7.13
C ALA A 79 18.58 -26.80 -6.09
N VAL A 80 19.21 -26.92 -4.91
CA VAL A 80 18.72 -27.75 -3.80
C VAL A 80 17.42 -27.18 -3.21
N ASP A 81 17.30 -25.86 -3.08
CA ASP A 81 16.05 -25.20 -2.65
C ASP A 81 14.90 -25.44 -3.65
N LEU A 82 15.18 -25.37 -4.96
CA LEU A 82 14.18 -25.72 -5.96
C LEU A 82 13.80 -27.21 -5.92
N LYS A 83 14.80 -28.09 -5.74
CA LYS A 83 14.61 -29.54 -5.64
C LYS A 83 13.77 -29.92 -4.42
N SER A 84 14.01 -29.29 -3.27
CA SER A 84 13.27 -29.52 -2.02
C SER A 84 11.81 -29.07 -2.11
N ARG A 85 11.54 -27.95 -2.80
CA ARG A 85 10.16 -27.48 -3.07
C ARG A 85 9.39 -28.42 -4.00
N ASN A 86 10.05 -28.93 -5.04
CA ASN A 86 9.43 -29.86 -6.00
C ASN A 86 9.23 -31.27 -5.41
N HIS A 87 10.05 -31.66 -4.43
CA HIS A 87 9.97 -32.95 -3.74
C HIS A 87 9.56 -32.73 -2.29
N SER A 88 8.36 -32.19 -2.06
CA SER A 88 7.84 -32.05 -0.70
C SER A 88 7.56 -33.41 -0.07
N ILE A 89 8.11 -33.65 1.12
CA ILE A 89 7.83 -34.86 1.90
C ILE A 89 6.34 -35.01 2.23
N LEU A 90 5.63 -33.90 2.39
CA LEU A 90 4.21 -33.91 2.77
C LEU A 90 3.35 -34.63 1.71
N SER A 91 3.60 -34.41 0.42
CA SER A 91 2.88 -35.11 -0.65
C SER A 91 3.16 -36.61 -0.62
N VAL A 92 4.40 -37.01 -0.34
CA VAL A 92 4.81 -38.42 -0.30
C VAL A 92 4.20 -39.14 0.92
N VAL A 93 4.15 -38.47 2.07
CA VAL A 93 3.52 -38.97 3.30
C VAL A 93 2.01 -39.14 3.10
N VAL A 94 1.35 -38.13 2.51
CA VAL A 94 -0.09 -38.17 2.23
C VAL A 94 -0.45 -39.27 1.22
N ASP A 95 0.33 -39.43 0.15
CA ASP A 95 0.08 -40.48 -0.85
C ASP A 95 0.37 -41.89 -0.29
N SER A 96 1.40 -42.03 0.56
CA SER A 96 1.70 -43.30 1.24
C SER A 96 0.58 -43.70 2.20
N PHE A 97 0.02 -42.73 2.94
CA PHE A 97 -1.12 -42.94 3.81
C PHE A 97 -2.37 -43.34 3.02
N LYS A 98 -2.69 -42.64 1.92
CA LYS A 98 -3.85 -42.96 1.07
C LYS A 98 -3.77 -44.37 0.46
N ARG A 99 -2.57 -44.85 0.13
CA ARG A 99 -2.38 -46.18 -0.46
C ARG A 99 -2.59 -47.32 0.53
N ASN A 100 -2.21 -47.14 1.80
CA ASN A 100 -2.37 -48.17 2.84
C ASN A 100 -2.64 -47.52 4.22
N PRO A 101 -3.87 -47.05 4.50
CA PRO A 101 -4.19 -46.33 5.73
C PRO A 101 -3.98 -47.18 6.99
N GLU A 102 -4.33 -48.47 6.92
CA GLU A 102 -4.23 -49.43 8.02
C GLU A 102 -2.79 -49.62 8.53
N LYS A 103 -1.80 -49.43 7.65
CA LYS A 103 -0.37 -49.56 7.99
C LYS A 103 0.10 -48.44 8.94
N TYR A 104 -0.54 -47.28 8.89
CA TYR A 104 -0.12 -46.08 9.62
C TYR A 104 -1.09 -45.69 10.75
N GLN A 105 -2.11 -46.52 10.97
CA GLN A 105 -3.10 -46.33 12.04
C GLN A 105 -2.86 -47.33 13.17
N ASN A 106 -3.28 -46.95 14.36
CA ASN A 106 -3.40 -47.82 15.51
C ASN A 106 -4.79 -48.49 15.52
N PRO A 107 -5.00 -49.55 16.32
CA PRO A 107 -6.29 -50.25 16.38
C PRO A 107 -7.48 -49.37 16.79
N ASP A 108 -7.22 -48.22 17.41
CA ASP A 108 -8.19 -47.20 17.82
C ASP A 108 -8.50 -46.16 16.73
N GLY A 109 -7.88 -46.27 15.55
CA GLY A 109 -8.02 -45.33 14.43
C GLY A 109 -7.13 -44.08 14.53
N SER A 110 -6.32 -43.93 15.59
CA SER A 110 -5.34 -42.85 15.71
C SER A 110 -4.14 -43.06 14.76
N ILE A 111 -3.55 -41.97 14.26
CA ILE A 111 -2.39 -42.05 13.36
C ILE A 111 -1.12 -42.20 14.19
N ASP A 112 -0.33 -43.23 13.91
CA ASP A 112 0.98 -43.44 14.53
C ASP A 112 2.09 -42.79 13.69
N GLN A 113 2.69 -41.73 14.22
CA GLN A 113 3.74 -40.98 13.55
C GLN A 113 5.01 -41.79 13.35
N ALA A 114 5.34 -42.72 14.27
CA ALA A 114 6.57 -43.52 14.19
C ALA A 114 6.58 -44.46 12.97
N LYS A 115 5.39 -44.86 12.48
CA LYS A 115 5.26 -45.75 11.32
C LYS A 115 5.60 -45.06 9.99
N PHE A 116 5.75 -43.73 9.98
CA PHE A 116 6.17 -42.98 8.80
C PHE A 116 7.69 -42.86 8.66
N GLU A 117 8.48 -43.25 9.65
CA GLU A 117 9.95 -43.14 9.63
C GLU A 117 10.60 -43.74 8.36
N PRO A 118 10.20 -44.94 7.88
CA PRO A 118 10.78 -45.51 6.65
C PRO A 118 10.48 -44.69 5.39
N VAL A 119 9.39 -43.92 5.39
CA VAL A 119 9.02 -43.01 4.28
C VAL A 119 9.93 -41.79 4.28
N TYR A 120 10.24 -41.26 5.47
CA TYR A 120 11.22 -40.18 5.63
C TYR A 120 12.62 -40.62 5.22
N GLU A 121 13.08 -41.80 5.68
CA GLU A 121 14.39 -42.34 5.33
C GLU A 121 14.55 -42.51 3.80
N GLN A 122 13.56 -43.10 3.14
CA GLN A 122 13.57 -43.24 1.68
C GLN A 122 13.59 -41.88 0.98
N HIS A 123 12.85 -40.90 1.49
CA HIS A 123 12.82 -39.57 0.91
C HIS A 123 14.16 -38.82 1.05
N ILE A 124 14.86 -38.99 2.18
CA ILE A 124 16.18 -38.39 2.41
C ILE A 124 17.21 -38.93 1.41
N THR A 125 17.09 -40.19 0.96
CA THR A 125 18.05 -40.75 0.00
C THR A 125 18.13 -40.00 -1.34
N PHE A 126 17.08 -39.28 -1.74
CA PHE A 126 17.10 -38.44 -2.95
C PHE A 126 18.12 -37.29 -2.89
N PHE A 127 18.55 -36.91 -1.69
CA PHE A 127 19.53 -35.85 -1.43
C PHE A 127 20.95 -36.39 -1.16
N ASN A 128 21.16 -37.71 -1.16
CA ASN A 128 22.50 -38.30 -0.99
C ASN A 128 23.54 -37.79 -2.01
N PRO A 129 23.20 -37.62 -3.31
CA PRO A 129 24.14 -37.01 -4.27
C PRO A 129 24.52 -35.57 -3.91
N ASP A 130 23.58 -34.82 -3.34
CA ASP A 130 23.78 -33.42 -2.94
C ASP A 130 24.71 -33.36 -1.71
N LEU A 131 24.56 -34.30 -0.77
CA LEU A 131 25.46 -34.46 0.38
C LEU A 131 26.89 -34.84 -0.06
N ALA A 132 27.03 -35.72 -1.05
CA ALA A 132 28.34 -36.08 -1.60
C ALA A 132 29.02 -34.88 -2.28
N TYR A 133 28.26 -34.07 -3.02
CA TYR A 133 28.78 -32.83 -3.62
C TYR A 133 29.25 -31.83 -2.55
N LEU A 134 28.49 -31.67 -1.45
CA LEU A 134 28.89 -30.81 -0.33
C LEU A 134 30.21 -31.26 0.30
N ALA A 135 30.39 -32.57 0.50
CA ALA A 135 31.64 -33.13 1.02
C ALA A 135 32.82 -32.83 0.09
N GLN A 136 32.65 -33.05 -1.22
CA GLN A 136 33.68 -32.76 -2.22
C GLN A 136 34.02 -31.27 -2.29
N SER A 137 33.01 -30.39 -2.26
CA SER A 137 33.22 -28.94 -2.25
C SER A 137 33.98 -28.47 -1.01
N LYS A 138 33.77 -29.12 0.14
CA LYS A 138 34.51 -28.84 1.38
C LYS A 138 35.98 -29.22 1.24
N GLU A 139 36.30 -30.36 0.66
CA GLU A 139 37.69 -30.76 0.39
C GLU A 139 38.39 -29.78 -0.55
N GLN A 140 37.70 -29.31 -1.60
CA GLN A 140 38.22 -28.29 -2.52
C GLN A 140 38.52 -26.98 -1.80
N GLN A 141 37.64 -26.53 -0.90
CA GLN A 141 37.85 -25.35 -0.08
C GLN A 141 39.11 -25.48 0.79
N VAL A 142 39.25 -26.58 1.54
CA VAL A 142 40.40 -26.81 2.42
C VAL A 142 41.71 -26.84 1.63
N ALA A 143 41.71 -27.47 0.46
CA ALA A 143 42.89 -27.51 -0.41
C ALA A 143 43.28 -26.11 -0.93
N LEU A 144 42.29 -25.25 -1.19
CA LEU A 144 42.49 -23.92 -1.71
C LEU A 144 42.94 -22.93 -0.62
N GLU A 145 42.37 -23.02 0.57
CA GLU A 145 42.83 -22.30 1.78
C GLU A 145 44.31 -22.57 2.05
N LYS A 146 44.72 -23.85 2.01
CA LYS A 146 46.12 -24.24 2.19
C LYS A 146 47.06 -23.59 1.16
N LYS A 147 46.65 -23.54 -0.12
CA LYS A 147 47.44 -22.89 -1.18
C LYS A 147 47.54 -21.38 -0.95
N ILE A 148 46.45 -20.74 -0.54
CA ILE A 148 46.43 -19.31 -0.22
C ILE A 148 47.40 -19.03 0.93
N ASP A 149 47.40 -19.85 1.98
CA ASP A 149 48.33 -19.71 3.11
C ASP A 149 49.80 -19.84 2.68
N GLU A 150 50.13 -20.82 1.83
CA GLU A 150 51.48 -21.01 1.31
C GLU A 150 51.97 -19.80 0.48
N VAL A 151 51.10 -19.24 -0.37
CA VAL A 151 51.43 -18.06 -1.18
C VAL A 151 51.47 -16.79 -0.33
N ASN A 152 50.61 -16.64 0.68
CA ASN A 152 50.67 -15.52 1.62
C ASN A 152 51.97 -15.52 2.43
N GLN A 153 52.43 -16.69 2.90
CA GLN A 153 53.73 -16.80 3.57
C GLN A 153 54.90 -16.40 2.65
N ARG A 154 54.82 -16.71 1.36
CA ARG A 154 55.80 -16.24 0.36
C ARG A 154 55.70 -14.72 0.16
N PHE A 155 54.49 -14.18 0.08
CA PHE A 155 54.25 -12.75 -0.04
C PHE A 155 54.85 -11.99 1.13
N ASP A 156 54.66 -12.46 2.36
CA ASP A 156 55.21 -11.83 3.57
C ASP A 156 56.75 -11.81 3.57
N ARG A 157 57.40 -12.84 3.02
CA ARG A 157 58.87 -12.87 2.87
C ARG A 157 59.37 -11.84 1.85
N VAL A 158 58.71 -11.74 0.69
CA VAL A 158 59.06 -10.76 -0.38
C VAL A 158 58.76 -9.32 0.06
N LYS A 159 57.70 -9.16 0.84
CA LYS A 159 57.31 -7.89 1.45
C LYS A 159 58.34 -7.41 2.47
N ALA A 160 58.85 -8.30 3.33
CA ALA A 160 59.85 -7.97 4.34
C ALA A 160 61.20 -7.51 3.76
N SER A 161 61.56 -7.97 2.55
CA SER A 161 62.81 -7.55 1.89
C SER A 161 62.72 -6.20 1.17
N SER A 162 61.50 -5.65 0.97
CA SER A 162 61.24 -4.57 0.01
C SER A 162 60.68 -3.29 0.63
N LEU A 163 60.40 -3.26 1.94
CA LEU A 163 59.75 -2.14 2.64
C LEU A 163 60.75 -1.25 3.40
N SER A 164 60.60 0.07 3.24
CA SER A 164 61.20 1.07 4.13
C SER A 164 60.34 1.29 5.39
N LYS A 165 60.95 1.75 6.49
CA LYS A 165 60.26 2.05 7.77
C LYS A 165 59.04 2.98 7.63
N SER A 166 59.08 3.91 6.67
CA SER A 166 57.95 4.82 6.38
C SER A 166 56.77 4.09 5.72
N GLN A 167 57.05 3.08 4.91
CA GLN A 167 56.04 2.29 4.21
C GLN A 167 55.40 1.24 5.13
N GLU A 168 56.16 0.65 6.04
CA GLU A 168 55.63 -0.20 7.12
C GLU A 168 54.61 0.56 7.98
N ALA A 169 54.92 1.82 8.33
CA ALA A 169 53.99 2.67 9.08
C ALA A 169 52.69 2.96 8.30
N ARG A 170 52.78 3.26 6.99
CA ARG A 170 51.58 3.46 6.15
C ARG A 170 50.74 2.19 6.04
N LEU A 171 51.39 1.05 5.81
CA LEU A 171 50.71 -0.22 5.65
C LEU A 171 50.02 -0.67 6.95
N SER A 172 50.68 -0.49 8.09
CA SER A 172 50.10 -0.77 9.40
C SER A 172 48.82 0.03 9.65
N VAL A 173 48.80 1.31 9.25
CA VAL A 173 47.59 2.14 9.31
C VAL A 173 46.49 1.62 8.37
N LEU A 174 46.82 1.26 7.13
CA LEU A 174 45.84 0.72 6.18
C LEU A 174 45.27 -0.62 6.63
N GLN A 175 46.10 -1.54 7.14
CA GLN A 175 45.66 -2.81 7.71
C GLN A 175 44.77 -2.61 8.94
N LYS A 176 45.07 -1.60 9.77
CA LYS A 176 44.20 -1.24 10.89
C LYS A 176 42.82 -0.76 10.39
N LEU A 177 42.78 0.13 9.40
CA LEU A 177 41.53 0.62 8.81
C LEU A 177 40.70 -0.53 8.22
N GLU A 178 41.33 -1.46 7.51
CA GLU A 178 40.67 -2.62 6.93
C GLU A 178 40.12 -3.58 7.99
N ASN A 179 40.92 -3.90 9.02
CA ASN A 179 40.48 -4.74 10.15
C ASN A 179 39.31 -4.11 10.92
N ASP A 180 39.36 -2.80 11.15
CA ASP A 180 38.28 -2.08 11.83
C ASP A 180 37.02 -1.96 10.95
N TYR A 181 37.17 -1.94 9.61
CA TYR A 181 36.03 -2.04 8.68
C TYR A 181 35.35 -3.42 8.72
N VAL A 182 36.12 -4.50 8.83
CA VAL A 182 35.55 -5.85 9.01
C VAL A 182 34.76 -5.94 10.32
N LYS A 183 35.30 -5.40 11.41
CA LYS A 183 34.58 -5.30 12.70
C LYS A 183 33.31 -4.46 12.59
N TYR A 184 33.32 -3.39 11.78
CA TYR A 184 32.12 -2.62 11.49
C TYR A 184 31.05 -3.46 10.76
N LEU A 185 31.43 -4.27 9.77
CA LEU A 185 30.49 -5.16 9.10
C LEU A 185 29.90 -6.20 10.08
N GLU A 186 30.73 -6.76 10.95
CA GLU A 186 30.30 -7.65 12.02
C GLU A 186 29.32 -6.94 12.98
N LEU A 187 29.62 -5.70 13.38
CA LEU A 187 28.73 -4.87 14.19
C LEU A 187 27.37 -4.67 13.52
N VAL A 188 27.34 -4.35 12.23
CA VAL A 188 26.09 -4.18 11.45
C VAL A 188 25.30 -5.49 11.39
N GLN A 189 25.98 -6.62 11.15
CA GLN A 189 25.33 -7.94 11.12
C GLN A 189 24.74 -8.31 12.48
N ASN A 190 25.45 -8.02 13.57
CA ASN A 190 24.99 -8.28 14.94
C ASN A 190 23.84 -7.35 15.33
N LEU A 191 23.86 -6.07 14.93
CA LEU A 191 22.74 -5.14 15.11
C LEU A 191 21.47 -5.60 14.38
N ASN A 192 21.60 -6.08 13.15
CA ASN A 192 20.48 -6.65 12.40
C ASN A 192 19.91 -7.91 13.08
N SER A 193 20.76 -8.72 13.70
CA SER A 193 20.35 -9.91 14.45
C SER A 193 19.67 -9.53 15.78
N ALA A 194 20.20 -8.53 16.49
CA ALA A 194 19.59 -7.95 17.68
C ALA A 194 18.20 -7.36 17.38
N SER A 195 18.03 -6.69 16.24
CA SER A 195 16.72 -6.19 15.79
C SER A 195 15.70 -7.33 15.68
N LYS A 196 16.05 -8.45 15.05
CA LYS A 196 15.17 -9.64 14.96
C LYS A 196 14.85 -10.22 16.34
N PHE A 197 15.82 -10.25 17.25
CA PHE A 197 15.63 -10.71 18.61
C PHE A 197 14.62 -9.84 19.37
N TYR A 198 14.75 -8.51 19.31
CA TYR A 198 13.82 -7.58 19.96
C TYR A 198 12.42 -7.61 19.34
N THR A 199 12.30 -7.81 18.02
CA THR A 199 11.00 -8.05 17.36
C THR A 199 10.34 -9.32 17.89
N ALA A 200 11.08 -10.44 17.95
CA ALA A 200 10.55 -11.70 18.49
C ALA A 200 10.17 -11.61 19.99
N PHE A 201 10.88 -10.78 20.76
CA PHE A 201 10.53 -10.49 22.16
C PHE A 201 9.21 -9.71 22.27
N LEU A 202 9.01 -8.70 21.42
CA LEU A 202 7.77 -7.92 21.36
C LEU A 202 6.59 -8.79 20.95
N ASP A 203 6.76 -9.65 19.94
CA ASP A 203 5.70 -10.57 19.48
C ASP A 203 5.24 -11.49 20.61
N ARG A 204 6.19 -12.05 21.38
CA ARG A 204 5.85 -12.89 22.54
C ARG A 204 5.18 -12.09 23.66
N GLY A 205 5.60 -10.85 23.88
CA GLY A 205 4.93 -9.94 24.82
C GLY A 205 3.48 -9.66 24.41
N ASN A 206 3.25 -9.42 23.13
CA ASN A 206 1.91 -9.17 22.57
C ASN A 206 1.02 -10.41 22.65
N CYS A 207 1.54 -11.63 22.45
CA CYS A 207 0.78 -12.85 22.68
C CYS A 207 0.28 -12.98 24.12
N VAL A 208 1.12 -12.67 25.12
CA VAL A 208 0.71 -12.69 26.54
C VAL A 208 -0.36 -11.63 26.82
N LEU A 209 -0.23 -10.43 26.25
CA LEU A 209 -1.26 -9.39 26.36
C LEU A 209 -2.60 -9.84 25.74
N LYS A 210 -2.54 -10.52 24.59
CA LYS A 210 -3.73 -11.06 23.93
C LYS A 210 -4.41 -12.15 24.77
N GLU A 211 -3.64 -13.06 25.38
CA GLU A 211 -4.20 -14.06 26.30
C GLU A 211 -4.87 -13.42 27.53
N LEU A 212 -4.28 -12.33 28.06
CA LEU A 212 -4.88 -11.56 29.16
C LEU A 212 -6.16 -10.83 28.73
N ASP A 213 -6.17 -10.23 27.53
CA ASP A 213 -7.35 -9.56 26.98
C ASP A 213 -8.48 -10.54 26.70
N GLU A 214 -8.18 -11.72 26.14
CA GLU A 214 -9.13 -12.81 25.96
C GLU A 214 -9.71 -13.27 27.31
N TYR A 215 -8.85 -13.49 28.32
CA TYR A 215 -9.30 -13.82 29.67
C TYR A 215 -10.23 -12.75 30.28
N LEU A 216 -9.86 -11.47 30.16
CA LEU A 216 -10.68 -10.35 30.66
C LEU A 216 -11.99 -10.22 29.89
N LEU A 217 -12.01 -10.49 28.59
CA LEU A 217 -13.21 -10.51 27.77
C LEU A 217 -14.17 -11.60 28.27
N THR A 218 -13.67 -12.83 28.46
CA THR A 218 -14.48 -13.94 28.99
C THR A 218 -15.05 -13.61 30.36
N ARG A 219 -14.28 -13.02 31.27
CA ARG A 219 -14.77 -12.57 32.59
C ARG A 219 -15.85 -11.48 32.49
N ARG A 220 -15.75 -10.58 31.51
CA ARG A 220 -16.78 -9.54 31.26
C ARG A 220 -18.05 -10.13 30.66
N GLU A 221 -17.94 -11.14 29.80
CA GLU A 221 -19.08 -11.85 29.24
C GLU A 221 -19.83 -12.63 30.32
N GLU A 222 -19.11 -13.38 31.16
CA GLU A 222 -19.69 -14.06 32.34
C GLU A 222 -20.39 -13.07 33.28
N ALA A 223 -19.78 -11.91 33.55
CA ALA A 223 -20.40 -10.87 34.38
C ALA A 223 -21.67 -10.28 33.74
N ARG A 224 -21.71 -10.13 32.40
CA ARG A 224 -22.90 -9.68 31.67
C ARG A 224 -24.00 -10.73 31.69
N GLU A 225 -23.69 -12.00 31.51
CA GLU A 225 -24.68 -13.09 31.61
C GLU A 225 -25.26 -13.16 33.02
N LEU A 226 -24.44 -12.99 34.05
CA LEU A 226 -24.90 -12.87 35.44
C LEU A 226 -25.81 -11.65 35.64
N ALA A 227 -25.44 -10.49 35.09
CA ALA A 227 -26.27 -9.28 35.19
C ALA A 227 -27.61 -9.42 34.45
N ILE A 228 -27.62 -10.07 33.28
CA ILE A 228 -28.82 -10.36 32.49
C ILE A 228 -29.73 -11.34 33.25
N SER A 229 -29.17 -12.38 33.85
CA SER A 229 -29.97 -13.34 34.64
C SER A 229 -30.58 -12.70 35.90
N ILE A 230 -29.84 -11.84 36.60
CA ILE A 230 -30.36 -11.05 37.74
C ILE A 230 -31.47 -10.08 37.29
N ASN A 231 -31.28 -9.39 36.16
CA ASN A 231 -32.31 -8.49 35.63
C ASN A 231 -33.54 -9.25 35.10
N ALA A 232 -33.37 -10.44 34.53
CA ALA A 232 -34.47 -11.30 34.11
C ALA A 232 -35.30 -11.76 35.32
N GLN A 233 -34.67 -12.12 36.44
CA GLN A 233 -35.37 -12.41 37.70
C GLN A 233 -36.14 -11.19 38.22
N ARG A 234 -35.54 -9.99 38.25
CA ARG A 234 -36.20 -8.75 38.68
C ARG A 234 -37.36 -8.34 37.77
N ASN A 235 -37.22 -8.52 36.45
CA ASN A 235 -38.29 -8.23 35.50
C ASN A 235 -39.45 -9.25 35.62
N PHE A 236 -39.19 -10.50 36.00
CA PHE A 236 -40.23 -11.48 36.25
C PHE A 236 -41.08 -11.11 37.49
N GLU A 237 -40.45 -10.60 38.54
CA GLU A 237 -41.12 -10.07 39.74
C GLU A 237 -41.91 -8.78 39.44
N GLY A 238 -41.35 -7.86 38.64
CA GLY A 238 -42.01 -6.60 38.25
C GLY A 238 -43.19 -6.77 37.27
N ILE A 239 -43.17 -7.80 36.41
CA ILE A 239 -44.28 -8.09 35.50
C ILE A 239 -45.50 -8.63 36.27
N GLN A 240 -45.30 -9.39 37.35
CA GLN A 240 -46.38 -9.83 38.24
C GLN A 240 -47.07 -8.66 38.95
N GLU A 241 -46.33 -7.61 39.33
CA GLU A 241 -46.90 -6.41 39.95
C GLU A 241 -47.58 -5.47 38.93
N SER A 242 -47.09 -5.39 37.68
CA SER A 242 -47.65 -4.49 36.66
C SER A 242 -48.97 -4.97 36.04
N MET A 243 -49.26 -6.29 36.04
CA MET A 243 -50.54 -6.81 35.51
C MET A 243 -51.75 -6.53 36.42
N THR A 244 -51.56 -6.00 37.64
CA THR A 244 -52.66 -5.64 38.56
C THR A 244 -52.98 -4.14 38.60
N ARG A 245 -52.21 -3.28 37.91
CA ARG A 245 -52.45 -1.83 37.88
C ARG A 245 -52.43 -1.30 36.45
N ASN A 246 -53.53 -0.66 36.06
CA ASN A 246 -53.72 0.19 34.89
C ASN A 246 -54.25 -0.48 33.62
N GLN A 247 -55.56 -0.74 33.67
CA GLN A 247 -56.47 -0.23 32.64
C GLN A 247 -56.44 1.31 32.66
N GLY A 248 -56.26 1.95 31.50
CA GLY A 248 -56.66 3.34 31.29
C GLY A 248 -55.58 4.31 30.77
N ASN A 249 -55.85 4.81 29.56
CA ASN A 249 -55.46 6.09 28.97
C ASN A 249 -54.02 6.30 28.45
N ILE A 250 -53.92 6.29 27.12
CA ILE A 250 -52.81 6.88 26.35
C ILE A 250 -53.32 8.21 25.77
N ALA A 251 -52.67 9.31 26.14
CA ALA A 251 -52.81 10.60 25.49
C ALA A 251 -51.43 11.06 25.00
N ALA A 252 -51.37 11.54 23.76
CA ALA A 252 -50.16 12.02 23.09
C ALA A 252 -49.84 13.49 23.44
N PRO A 253 -48.55 13.88 23.43
CA PRO A 253 -48.17 15.27 23.21
C PRO A 253 -47.32 15.48 21.95
N GLN A 254 -47.93 16.22 21.03
CA GLN A 254 -47.45 17.35 20.22
C GLN A 254 -45.96 17.48 19.85
N GLY A 255 -45.75 17.63 18.54
CA GLY A 255 -44.46 17.87 17.91
C GLY A 255 -43.94 19.30 18.04
N GLN A 256 -42.64 19.39 18.30
CA GLN A 256 -41.83 20.56 17.99
C GLN A 256 -41.31 20.44 16.55
N ARG A 257 -41.49 21.50 15.76
CA ARG A 257 -40.87 21.67 14.45
C ARG A 257 -39.34 21.66 14.61
N ALA A 258 -38.71 20.59 14.12
CA ALA A 258 -37.26 20.46 14.08
C ALA A 258 -36.69 21.29 12.91
N ASN A 259 -35.62 22.00 13.25
CA ASN A 259 -34.76 22.84 12.43
C ASN A 259 -34.51 22.31 11.01
N LEU A 260 -34.62 23.23 10.04
CA LEU A 260 -34.13 23.06 8.67
C LEU A 260 -32.69 22.53 8.68
N TRP A 261 -32.46 21.49 7.91
CA TRP A 261 -31.20 20.76 7.81
C TRP A 261 -30.26 21.43 6.79
N ASP A 262 -28.96 21.48 7.10
CA ASP A 262 -27.93 22.13 6.29
C ASP A 262 -26.80 21.14 5.94
N PRO A 263 -26.59 20.82 4.64
CA PRO A 263 -25.53 19.93 4.16
C PRO A 263 -24.10 20.50 4.26
N SER A 264 -23.92 21.75 4.69
CA SER A 264 -22.63 22.46 4.67
C SER A 264 -21.70 22.19 5.85
N LYS A 265 -22.07 21.37 6.85
CA LYS A 265 -21.37 21.37 8.15
C LYS A 265 -19.87 21.03 8.06
N GLY A 266 -19.43 20.14 7.17
CA GLY A 266 -17.98 19.92 6.91
C GLY A 266 -17.22 21.18 6.49
N ILE A 267 -17.85 22.02 5.68
CA ILE A 267 -17.31 23.30 5.18
C ILE A 267 -17.46 24.39 6.23
N ARG A 268 -18.45 24.30 7.12
CA ARG A 268 -18.55 25.21 8.28
C ARG A 268 -17.29 25.16 9.14
N PHE A 269 -16.73 23.97 9.39
CA PHE A 269 -15.48 23.86 10.16
C PHE A 269 -14.32 24.55 9.45
N SER A 270 -14.21 24.48 8.12
CA SER A 270 -13.12 25.14 7.42
C SER A 270 -13.23 26.66 7.42
N ILE A 271 -14.45 27.21 7.38
CA ILE A 271 -14.69 28.65 7.53
C ILE A 271 -14.36 29.10 8.96
N GLU A 272 -14.79 28.34 9.97
CA GLU A 272 -14.44 28.57 11.38
C GLU A 272 -12.91 28.55 11.57
N LEU A 273 -12.25 27.56 10.98
CA LEU A 273 -10.80 27.41 10.98
C LEU A 273 -10.11 28.60 10.29
N ALA A 274 -10.51 28.95 9.07
CA ALA A 274 -9.97 30.06 8.30
C ALA A 274 -10.05 31.39 9.06
N LYS A 275 -11.17 31.65 9.74
CA LYS A 275 -11.32 32.83 10.59
C LYS A 275 -10.38 32.81 11.79
N SER A 276 -10.16 31.65 12.41
CA SER A 276 -9.31 31.53 13.59
C SER A 276 -7.81 31.70 13.31
N ILE A 277 -7.33 31.29 12.13
CA ILE A 277 -5.90 31.31 11.77
C ILE A 277 -5.54 32.29 10.65
N ASN A 278 -6.45 33.21 10.29
CA ASN A 278 -6.29 34.11 9.15
C ASN A 278 -5.94 33.35 7.86
N GLY A 279 -6.69 32.27 7.60
CA GLY A 279 -6.48 31.36 6.48
C GLY A 279 -7.35 31.67 5.26
N GLU A 280 -6.98 31.07 4.14
CA GLU A 280 -7.74 31.09 2.88
C GLU A 280 -7.96 29.65 2.38
N ILE A 281 -9.05 29.40 1.67
CA ILE A 281 -9.45 28.04 1.28
C ILE A 281 -8.98 27.72 -0.13
N ILE A 282 -8.41 26.52 -0.33
CA ILE A 282 -8.12 25.95 -1.64
C ILE A 282 -9.03 24.74 -1.83
N ASN A 283 -9.86 24.77 -2.88
CA ASN A 283 -10.71 23.65 -3.21
C ASN A 283 -9.90 22.49 -3.80
N ALA A 284 -10.20 21.26 -3.38
CA ALA A 284 -9.61 20.00 -3.84
C ALA A 284 -10.69 19.01 -4.30
N ASP A 285 -11.73 19.50 -4.97
CA ASP A 285 -12.79 18.69 -5.56
C ASP A 285 -12.79 18.83 -7.08
N SER A 286 -12.67 17.70 -7.77
CA SER A 286 -12.55 17.67 -9.24
C SER A 286 -13.79 18.18 -9.98
N MET A 287 -14.96 18.22 -9.34
CA MET A 287 -16.21 18.69 -9.95
C MET A 287 -16.50 20.15 -9.61
N GLN A 288 -16.04 20.67 -8.46
CA GLN A 288 -16.31 22.05 -8.04
C GLN A 288 -15.44 23.11 -8.74
N VAL A 289 -14.42 22.68 -9.49
CA VAL A 289 -13.60 23.55 -10.34
C VAL A 289 -14.35 24.10 -11.55
N TYR A 290 -15.40 23.41 -12.03
CA TYR A 290 -16.17 23.86 -13.19
C TYR A 290 -17.07 25.04 -12.84
N ARG A 291 -17.27 25.98 -13.76
CA ARG A 291 -18.18 27.13 -13.60
C ARG A 291 -19.63 26.66 -13.50
N GLY A 292 -20.47 27.29 -12.69
CA GLY A 292 -21.90 26.96 -12.63
C GLY A 292 -22.22 25.58 -12.06
N ALA A 293 -23.45 25.08 -12.21
CA ALA A 293 -23.92 23.84 -11.59
C ALA A 293 -23.63 23.71 -10.05
N PRO A 294 -23.78 24.78 -9.23
CA PRO A 294 -23.44 24.75 -7.81
C PRO A 294 -24.25 23.74 -6.97
N ILE A 295 -25.49 23.44 -7.33
CA ILE A 295 -26.37 22.55 -6.57
C ILE A 295 -25.89 21.10 -6.73
N ILE A 296 -25.77 20.59 -7.96
CA ILE A 296 -25.36 19.19 -8.19
C ILE A 296 -23.89 18.93 -7.82
N THR A 297 -23.03 19.95 -7.94
CA THR A 297 -21.62 19.87 -7.50
C THR A 297 -21.45 20.21 -6.01
N ASN A 298 -22.53 20.57 -5.33
CA ASN A 298 -22.58 20.87 -3.89
C ASN A 298 -21.54 21.92 -3.47
N LYS A 299 -21.44 23.02 -4.24
CA LYS A 299 -20.57 24.16 -3.92
C LYS A 299 -21.09 24.89 -2.70
N HIS A 300 -20.17 25.37 -1.86
CA HIS A 300 -20.56 26.16 -0.70
C HIS A 300 -21.17 27.50 -1.13
N PRO A 301 -22.37 27.88 -0.64
CA PRO A 301 -23.02 29.14 -1.00
C PRO A 301 -22.16 30.35 -0.63
N MET A 302 -22.14 31.38 -1.49
CA MET A 302 -21.29 32.57 -1.28
C MET A 302 -21.61 33.33 0.01
N ASN A 303 -22.89 33.42 0.37
CA ASN A 303 -23.38 34.04 1.60
C ASN A 303 -22.90 33.31 2.88
N GLU A 304 -22.55 32.03 2.78
CA GLU A 304 -22.10 31.21 3.91
C GLU A 304 -20.57 31.10 4.00
N ARG A 305 -19.82 31.68 3.05
CA ARG A 305 -18.35 31.70 3.07
C ARG A 305 -17.77 32.71 4.05
N GLY A 306 -18.60 33.60 4.61
CA GLY A 306 -18.16 34.60 5.59
C GLY A 306 -17.01 35.50 5.11
N GLY A 307 -16.95 35.78 3.81
CA GLY A 307 -15.91 36.60 3.18
C GLY A 307 -14.55 35.91 2.96
N ILE A 308 -14.43 34.61 3.27
CA ILE A 308 -13.17 33.89 3.12
C ILE A 308 -12.92 33.55 1.63
N PRO A 309 -11.77 33.94 1.05
CA PRO A 309 -11.39 33.58 -0.32
C PRO A 309 -11.36 32.07 -0.54
N HIS A 310 -11.88 31.62 -1.68
CA HIS A 310 -11.82 30.24 -2.15
C HIS A 310 -11.09 30.21 -3.49
N HIS A 311 -9.96 29.50 -3.54
CA HIS A 311 -9.11 29.34 -4.71
C HIS A 311 -9.40 28.01 -5.42
N VAL A 312 -9.04 27.92 -6.71
CA VAL A 312 -9.16 26.71 -7.54
C VAL A 312 -10.60 26.15 -7.55
N MET A 313 -11.59 27.03 -7.67
CA MET A 313 -13.01 26.69 -7.62
C MET A 313 -13.78 27.56 -8.62
N ASP A 314 -14.79 26.97 -9.27
CA ASP A 314 -15.75 27.68 -10.11
C ASP A 314 -15.13 28.53 -11.23
N HIS A 315 -14.07 28.04 -11.88
CA HIS A 315 -13.29 28.80 -12.86
C HIS A 315 -13.10 28.09 -14.22
N ILE A 316 -13.36 26.79 -14.32
CA ILE A 316 -13.18 25.97 -15.52
C ILE A 316 -14.46 25.91 -16.38
N PRO A 317 -14.42 26.24 -17.68
CA PRO A 317 -15.56 26.05 -18.58
C PRO A 317 -15.98 24.58 -18.75
N TRP A 318 -17.25 24.32 -19.11
CA TRP A 318 -17.78 22.95 -19.27
C TRP A 318 -17.20 22.16 -20.45
N ASN A 319 -16.64 22.85 -21.45
CA ASN A 319 -15.99 22.25 -22.61
C ASN A 319 -14.49 21.97 -22.41
N GLU A 320 -13.93 22.31 -21.24
CA GLU A 320 -12.54 22.00 -20.91
C GLU A 320 -12.44 20.76 -20.03
N GLU A 321 -11.31 20.06 -20.12
CA GLU A 321 -10.99 18.98 -19.20
C GLU A 321 -10.10 19.46 -18.07
N TYR A 322 -10.40 19.00 -16.85
CA TYR A 322 -9.58 19.26 -15.67
C TYR A 322 -8.89 17.99 -15.18
N PHE A 323 -7.58 18.08 -14.93
CA PHE A 323 -6.72 16.94 -14.62
C PHE A 323 -5.67 17.30 -13.58
N ILE A 324 -5.01 16.27 -13.05
CA ILE A 324 -4.14 16.39 -11.87
C ILE A 324 -3.01 17.42 -12.03
N HIS A 325 -2.35 17.46 -13.19
CA HIS A 325 -1.22 18.38 -13.40
C HIS A 325 -1.66 19.84 -13.40
N ARG A 326 -2.85 20.13 -13.95
CA ARG A 326 -3.44 21.46 -13.92
C ARG A 326 -3.80 21.84 -12.48
N TYR A 327 -4.45 20.93 -11.75
CA TYR A 327 -4.74 21.11 -10.33
C TYR A 327 -3.48 21.39 -9.51
N SER A 328 -2.43 20.58 -9.65
CA SER A 328 -1.20 20.74 -8.88
C SER A 328 -0.55 22.09 -9.14
N ALA A 329 -0.50 22.55 -10.40
CA ALA A 329 0.07 23.85 -10.74
C ALA A 329 -0.74 25.01 -10.14
N GLU A 330 -2.07 24.98 -10.28
CA GLU A 330 -2.96 26.03 -9.76
C GLU A 330 -2.98 26.05 -8.23
N ALA A 331 -3.05 24.88 -7.59
CA ALA A 331 -3.06 24.76 -6.13
C ALA A 331 -1.71 25.15 -5.51
N LEU A 332 -0.58 24.76 -6.11
CA LEU A 332 0.75 25.19 -5.63
C LEU A 332 0.91 26.70 -5.77
N GLY A 333 0.47 27.29 -6.90
CA GLY A 333 0.47 28.73 -7.07
C GLY A 333 -0.38 29.45 -6.02
N ALA A 334 -1.56 28.92 -5.69
CA ALA A 334 -2.40 29.45 -4.61
C ALA A 334 -1.73 29.31 -3.23
N ILE A 335 -1.08 28.19 -2.93
CA ILE A 335 -0.33 27.99 -1.67
C ILE A 335 0.78 29.04 -1.54
N GLU A 336 1.60 29.22 -2.58
CA GLU A 336 2.70 30.19 -2.60
C GLU A 336 2.18 31.62 -2.40
N ASP A 337 1.13 31.99 -3.12
CA ASP A 337 0.48 33.30 -3.04
C ASP A 337 -0.12 33.59 -1.64
N ILE A 338 -0.80 32.61 -1.04
CA ILE A 338 -1.37 32.72 0.31
C ILE A 338 -0.25 32.85 1.36
N HIS A 339 0.81 32.03 1.26
CA HIS A 339 1.96 32.11 2.16
C HIS A 339 2.70 33.44 2.02
N ALA A 340 2.86 33.98 0.80
CA ALA A 340 3.48 35.27 0.56
C ALA A 340 2.71 36.44 1.22
N ARG A 341 1.39 36.29 1.42
CA ARG A 341 0.56 37.21 2.21
C ARG A 341 0.61 36.98 3.73
N GLY A 342 1.42 36.04 4.21
CA GLY A 342 1.48 35.67 5.63
C GLY A 342 0.21 34.98 6.14
N LYS A 343 -0.57 34.36 5.25
CA LYS A 343 -1.80 33.63 5.58
C LYS A 343 -1.58 32.12 5.50
N THR A 344 -2.50 31.35 6.09
CA THR A 344 -2.42 29.88 6.09
C THR A 344 -3.36 29.26 5.04
N PRO A 345 -2.84 28.47 4.07
CA PRO A 345 -3.68 27.73 3.14
C PRO A 345 -4.45 26.59 3.82
N ILE A 346 -5.74 26.48 3.54
CA ILE A 346 -6.62 25.41 4.04
C ILE A 346 -7.18 24.65 2.84
N ILE A 347 -6.66 23.45 2.60
CA ILE A 347 -7.05 22.62 1.46
C ILE A 347 -8.24 21.74 1.85
N ILE A 348 -9.32 21.77 1.06
CA ILE A 348 -10.56 21.03 1.35
C ILE A 348 -11.10 20.42 0.08
N GLY A 349 -11.43 19.12 0.11
CA GLY A 349 -12.21 18.53 -0.96
C GLY A 349 -12.32 17.02 -0.86
N GLY A 350 -13.20 16.47 -1.70
CA GLY A 350 -13.47 15.04 -1.76
C GLY A 350 -12.48 14.24 -2.59
N THR A 351 -11.67 14.91 -3.42
CA THR A 351 -10.73 14.27 -4.36
C THR A 351 -9.37 14.09 -3.69
N HIS A 352 -9.31 13.14 -2.75
CA HIS A 352 -8.09 12.79 -2.00
C HIS A 352 -6.88 12.44 -2.89
N TYR A 353 -7.11 12.01 -4.14
CA TYR A 353 -6.05 11.81 -5.13
C TYR A 353 -5.32 13.13 -5.45
N TYR A 354 -6.02 14.25 -5.52
CA TYR A 354 -5.42 15.59 -5.70
C TYR A 354 -4.59 15.98 -4.49
N LEU A 355 -5.12 15.75 -3.28
CA LEU A 355 -4.42 16.01 -2.03
C LEU A 355 -3.08 15.25 -1.94
N GLN A 356 -3.06 13.97 -2.31
CA GLN A 356 -1.84 13.17 -2.26
C GLN A 356 -0.72 13.75 -3.16
N ASN A 357 -1.06 14.20 -4.35
CA ASN A 357 -0.06 14.81 -5.26
C ASN A 357 0.40 16.19 -4.80
N LEU A 358 -0.46 16.91 -4.09
CA LEU A 358 -0.15 18.23 -3.57
C LEU A 358 0.75 18.18 -2.33
N LEU A 359 0.48 17.23 -1.42
CA LEU A 359 1.18 17.12 -0.13
C LEU A 359 2.53 16.43 -0.23
N PHE A 360 2.67 15.43 -1.10
CA PHE A 360 3.86 14.58 -1.16
C PHE A 360 4.73 14.88 -2.39
N LYS A 361 6.05 14.92 -2.18
CA LYS A 361 7.08 14.89 -3.21
C LYS A 361 6.96 13.60 -4.03
N ASN A 362 7.46 13.61 -5.27
CA ASN A 362 7.61 12.40 -6.09
C ASN A 362 6.31 11.67 -6.49
N LYS A 363 5.12 12.29 -6.36
CA LYS A 363 3.84 11.70 -6.80
C LYS A 363 3.36 12.16 -8.18
N THR A 364 3.90 13.26 -8.67
CA THR A 364 3.67 13.77 -10.03
C THR A 364 4.95 13.64 -10.85
N ILE A 365 4.88 12.90 -11.95
CA ILE A 365 5.92 12.89 -12.99
C ILE A 365 5.78 14.17 -13.81
N GLY A 366 6.87 14.94 -13.98
CA GLY A 366 6.88 16.19 -14.73
C GLY A 366 6.83 17.47 -13.90
N GLU A 367 7.63 17.57 -12.83
CA GLU A 367 7.93 18.87 -12.21
C GLU A 367 8.60 19.82 -13.24
N LYS A 368 8.52 21.14 -13.01
CA LYS A 368 8.91 22.19 -13.97
C LYS A 368 10.33 22.01 -14.53
N GLU A 369 11.25 21.42 -13.79
CA GLU A 369 12.63 21.15 -14.24
C GLU A 369 12.75 19.98 -15.24
N GLU A 370 11.78 19.06 -15.28
CA GLU A 370 11.76 17.97 -16.28
C GLU A 370 11.08 18.36 -17.59
N LYS A 371 10.18 19.36 -17.59
CA LYS A 371 9.44 19.75 -18.80
C LYS A 371 10.32 20.26 -19.94
N GLU A 372 11.46 20.89 -19.63
CA GLU A 372 12.45 21.27 -20.65
C GLU A 372 13.20 20.06 -21.26
N LYS A 373 13.10 18.87 -20.64
CA LYS A 373 13.74 17.62 -21.09
C LYS A 373 12.76 16.63 -21.73
N LEU A 374 11.44 16.88 -21.70
CA LEU A 374 10.44 15.96 -22.25
C LEU A 374 10.44 16.01 -23.78
N LYS A 375 10.57 14.85 -24.42
CA LYS A 375 10.47 14.74 -25.88
C LYS A 375 9.01 14.85 -26.32
N PRO A 376 8.70 15.62 -27.38
CA PRO A 376 7.38 15.60 -27.97
C PRO A 376 7.08 14.20 -28.55
N LEU A 377 5.82 13.77 -28.42
CA LEU A 377 5.37 12.50 -28.99
C LEU A 377 5.42 12.58 -30.53
N THR A 378 5.92 11.53 -31.16
CA THR A 378 5.84 11.39 -32.62
C THR A 378 4.43 10.96 -33.03
N SER A 379 4.02 11.26 -34.27
CA SER A 379 2.68 10.90 -34.77
C SER A 379 2.39 9.40 -34.65
N GLN A 380 3.39 8.54 -34.83
CA GLN A 380 3.26 7.08 -34.67
C GLN A 380 3.06 6.66 -33.20
N GLN A 381 3.73 7.32 -32.26
CA GLN A 381 3.53 7.07 -30.83
C GLN A 381 2.14 7.53 -30.38
N GLN A 382 1.67 8.66 -30.91
CA GLN A 382 0.33 9.16 -30.64
C GLN A 382 -0.74 8.18 -31.16
N GLU A 383 -0.61 7.71 -32.40
CA GLU A 383 -1.51 6.74 -33.01
C GLU A 383 -1.55 5.41 -32.23
N LEU A 384 -0.39 4.95 -31.71
CA LEU A 384 -0.33 3.78 -30.84
C LEU A 384 -1.02 4.01 -29.48
N LEU A 385 -0.81 5.18 -28.85
CA LEU A 385 -1.41 5.53 -27.57
C LEU A 385 -2.94 5.72 -27.65
N ASP A 386 -3.44 6.10 -28.82
CA ASP A 386 -4.87 6.24 -29.12
C ASP A 386 -5.46 4.96 -29.76
N GLY A 387 -4.61 3.94 -29.98
CA GLY A 387 -4.95 2.67 -30.57
C GLY A 387 -5.57 1.64 -29.59
N PRO A 388 -5.76 0.39 -30.04
CA PRO A 388 -6.36 -0.66 -29.21
C PRO A 388 -5.48 -1.01 -28.00
N VAL A 389 -6.14 -1.29 -26.88
CA VAL A 389 -5.50 -1.57 -25.58
C VAL A 389 -4.48 -2.70 -25.64
N ASP A 390 -4.78 -3.74 -26.41
CA ASP A 390 -3.90 -4.90 -26.56
C ASP A 390 -2.56 -4.50 -27.21
N ALA A 391 -2.57 -3.53 -28.13
CA ALA A 391 -1.36 -3.00 -28.75
C ALA A 391 -0.55 -2.14 -27.78
N ILE A 392 -1.22 -1.30 -26.98
CA ILE A 392 -0.58 -0.50 -25.91
C ILE A 392 0.05 -1.43 -24.87
N PHE A 393 -0.67 -2.48 -24.45
CA PHE A 393 -0.19 -3.46 -23.48
C PHE A 393 1.04 -4.22 -23.98
N LYS A 394 1.03 -4.65 -25.25
CA LYS A 394 2.18 -5.30 -25.88
C LYS A 394 3.39 -4.37 -25.94
N ALA A 395 3.21 -3.16 -26.45
CA ALA A 395 4.28 -2.17 -26.53
C ALA A 395 4.88 -1.82 -25.15
N LEU A 396 4.04 -1.73 -24.12
CA LEU A 396 4.51 -1.52 -22.75
C LEU A 396 5.27 -2.73 -22.20
N THR A 397 4.83 -3.95 -22.54
CA THR A 397 5.51 -5.19 -22.11
C THR A 397 6.89 -5.34 -22.76
N ASP A 398 7.03 -4.94 -24.02
CA ASP A 398 8.32 -4.98 -24.73
C ASP A 398 9.33 -3.98 -24.13
N VAL A 399 8.84 -2.85 -23.59
CA VAL A 399 9.68 -1.77 -23.03
C VAL A 399 9.96 -1.94 -21.53
N ASP A 400 8.91 -2.21 -20.75
CA ASP A 400 8.91 -2.26 -19.29
C ASP A 400 7.98 -3.39 -18.80
N PRO A 401 8.45 -4.65 -18.79
CA PRO A 401 7.64 -5.81 -18.39
C PRO A 401 7.24 -5.74 -16.90
N VAL A 402 8.03 -5.06 -16.06
CA VAL A 402 7.75 -4.95 -14.63
C VAL A 402 6.49 -4.13 -14.38
N ILE A 403 6.32 -3.01 -15.11
CA ILE A 403 5.11 -2.19 -14.96
C ILE A 403 3.90 -2.80 -15.65
N SER A 404 4.09 -3.54 -16.76
CA SER A 404 3.00 -4.20 -17.46
C SER A 404 2.39 -5.35 -16.64
N GLU A 405 3.20 -6.13 -15.91
CA GLU A 405 2.71 -7.15 -14.97
C GLU A 405 1.90 -6.54 -13.82
N LYS A 406 2.28 -5.35 -13.34
CA LYS A 406 1.57 -4.68 -12.24
C LYS A 406 0.14 -4.24 -12.61
N PHE A 407 -0.12 -3.95 -13.88
CA PHE A 407 -1.41 -3.45 -14.35
C PHE A 407 -2.25 -4.54 -15.02
N HIS A 408 -3.57 -4.41 -14.92
CA HIS A 408 -4.47 -5.31 -15.66
C HIS A 408 -4.39 -5.00 -17.17
N PRO A 409 -4.37 -5.99 -18.07
CA PRO A 409 -4.32 -5.77 -19.53
C PRO A 409 -5.47 -4.96 -20.15
N LYS A 410 -6.49 -4.61 -19.35
CA LYS A 410 -7.67 -3.82 -19.75
C LYS A 410 -7.68 -2.43 -19.12
N ASP A 411 -6.70 -2.10 -18.29
CA ASP A 411 -6.60 -0.80 -17.63
C ASP A 411 -5.98 0.23 -18.60
N THR A 412 -6.78 0.60 -19.61
CA THR A 412 -6.38 1.42 -20.76
C THR A 412 -5.66 2.69 -20.34
N ARG A 413 -6.21 3.37 -19.32
CA ARG A 413 -5.72 4.64 -18.81
C ARG A 413 -4.33 4.49 -18.19
N LYS A 414 -4.10 3.47 -17.36
CA LYS A 414 -2.79 3.26 -16.72
C LYS A 414 -1.73 2.77 -17.70
N LEU A 415 -2.11 1.88 -18.61
CA LEU A 415 -1.19 1.36 -19.64
C LEU A 415 -0.75 2.47 -20.59
N ARG A 416 -1.71 3.26 -21.11
CA ARG A 416 -1.44 4.43 -21.93
C ARG A 416 -0.52 5.41 -21.21
N ARG A 417 -0.82 5.73 -19.94
CA ARG A 417 0.00 6.68 -19.17
C ARG A 417 1.42 6.17 -18.93
N ALA A 418 1.60 4.89 -18.60
CA ALA A 418 2.93 4.31 -18.39
C ALA A 418 3.77 4.35 -19.68
N LEU A 419 3.16 4.02 -20.82
CA LEU A 419 3.83 4.09 -22.11
C LEU A 419 4.13 5.53 -22.55
N GLU A 420 3.21 6.46 -22.29
CA GLU A 420 3.40 7.90 -22.50
C GLU A 420 4.57 8.44 -21.67
N ILE A 421 4.69 8.04 -20.39
CA ILE A 421 5.84 8.41 -19.54
C ILE A 421 7.14 7.96 -20.19
N TYR A 422 7.21 6.70 -20.65
CA TYR A 422 8.41 6.21 -21.32
C TYR A 422 8.75 7.00 -22.60
N TYR A 423 7.77 7.29 -23.45
CA TYR A 423 8.03 8.04 -24.69
C TYR A 423 8.45 9.49 -24.45
N THR A 424 7.90 10.12 -23.42
CA THR A 424 8.19 11.54 -23.12
C THR A 424 9.49 11.70 -22.34
N THR A 425 9.78 10.81 -21.38
CA THR A 425 10.98 10.89 -20.51
C THR A 425 12.18 10.10 -21.05
N GLY A 426 11.94 9.04 -21.83
CA GLY A 426 12.96 8.06 -22.24
C GLY A 426 13.38 7.08 -21.15
N GLN A 427 12.85 7.20 -19.93
CA GLN A 427 13.15 6.31 -18.80
C GLN A 427 12.01 5.31 -18.58
N LYS A 428 12.33 4.11 -18.09
CA LYS A 428 11.31 3.12 -17.79
C LYS A 428 10.51 3.56 -16.55
N PRO A 429 9.16 3.53 -16.60
CA PRO A 429 8.35 3.86 -15.43
C PRO A 429 8.71 3.05 -14.18
N SER A 430 9.06 1.76 -14.33
CA SER A 430 9.47 0.91 -13.21
C SER A 430 10.74 1.39 -12.51
N GLU A 431 11.74 1.87 -13.27
CA GLU A 431 12.98 2.45 -12.75
C GLU A 431 12.69 3.75 -12.00
N MET A 432 11.90 4.66 -12.61
CA MET A 432 11.50 5.90 -11.96
C MET A 432 10.75 5.65 -10.65
N TYR A 433 9.79 4.71 -10.62
CA TYR A 433 9.08 4.36 -9.38
C TYR A 433 10.00 3.70 -8.34
N HIS A 434 11.09 3.06 -8.75
CA HIS A 434 12.08 2.48 -7.84
C HIS A 434 12.95 3.58 -7.22
N GLU A 435 13.45 4.52 -8.02
CA GLU A 435 14.20 5.69 -7.55
C GLU A 435 13.37 6.53 -6.58
N GLN A 436 12.12 6.85 -6.95
CA GLN A 436 11.20 7.57 -6.05
C GLN A 436 11.01 6.87 -4.70
N LYS A 437 11.01 5.52 -4.68
CA LYS A 437 10.91 4.75 -3.43
C LYS A 437 12.19 4.78 -2.62
N LEU A 438 13.36 4.86 -3.25
CA LEU A 438 14.64 5.02 -2.56
C LEU A 438 14.70 6.39 -1.90
N ASP A 439 14.32 7.46 -2.62
CA ASP A 439 14.26 8.82 -2.07
C ASP A 439 13.29 8.91 -0.87
N GLU A 440 12.14 8.24 -0.93
CA GLU A 440 11.16 8.13 0.17
C GLU A 440 11.73 7.42 1.43
N LEU A 441 12.86 6.71 1.33
CA LEU A 441 13.55 6.11 2.47
C LEU A 441 14.57 7.06 3.12
N GLU A 442 15.04 8.08 2.40
CA GLU A 442 16.11 8.97 2.85
C GLU A 442 15.58 10.18 3.64
N ASP A 443 14.48 10.81 3.20
CA ASP A 443 13.85 11.95 3.90
C ASP A 443 12.33 11.94 3.76
N SER A 444 11.67 12.79 4.56
CA SER A 444 10.24 13.01 4.54
C SER A 444 9.75 13.43 3.15
N SER A 445 8.66 12.79 2.73
CA SER A 445 8.02 13.05 1.46
C SER A 445 7.08 14.26 1.51
N LEU A 446 6.76 14.79 2.70
CA LEU A 446 5.90 15.97 2.81
C LEU A 446 6.60 17.25 2.32
N LYS A 447 5.87 18.07 1.54
CA LYS A 447 6.37 19.36 1.01
C LYS A 447 6.33 20.50 2.03
N TYR A 448 5.39 20.44 2.98
CA TYR A 448 5.13 21.51 3.96
C TYR A 448 4.85 20.92 5.34
N ASN A 449 4.94 21.79 6.37
CA ASN A 449 4.38 21.50 7.68
C ASN A 449 2.86 21.32 7.56
N THR A 450 2.40 20.07 7.59
CA THR A 450 1.02 19.74 7.22
C THR A 450 0.26 19.14 8.41
N LEU A 451 -0.88 19.75 8.73
CA LEU A 451 -1.87 19.25 9.67
C LEU A 451 -3.05 18.64 8.89
N LEU A 452 -3.42 17.39 9.20
CA LEU A 452 -4.52 16.71 8.52
C LEU A 452 -5.67 16.41 9.47
N PHE A 453 -6.86 16.89 9.10
CA PHE A 453 -8.12 16.53 9.74
C PHE A 453 -8.89 15.53 8.89
N TRP A 454 -9.38 14.47 9.53
CA TRP A 454 -10.38 13.58 8.96
C TRP A 454 -11.69 13.75 9.72
N ILE A 455 -12.64 14.46 9.09
CA ILE A 455 -14.00 14.58 9.59
C ILE A 455 -14.71 13.26 9.28
N TYR A 456 -14.93 12.46 10.32
CA TYR A 456 -15.49 11.12 10.20
C TYR A 456 -16.97 11.11 10.62
N CYS A 457 -17.76 10.26 9.98
CA CYS A 457 -19.12 9.94 10.39
C CYS A 457 -19.33 8.44 10.24
N ASP A 458 -20.07 7.85 11.19
CA ASP A 458 -20.51 6.46 11.08
C ASP A 458 -21.20 6.18 9.72
N PRO A 459 -20.90 5.06 9.03
CA PRO A 459 -21.42 4.79 7.70
C PRO A 459 -22.95 4.66 7.59
N GLU A 460 -23.62 4.14 8.63
CA GLU A 460 -25.07 3.95 8.60
C GLU A 460 -25.78 5.29 8.79
N VAL A 461 -25.27 6.12 9.70
CA VAL A 461 -25.76 7.50 9.88
C VAL A 461 -25.49 8.35 8.63
N LEU A 462 -24.30 8.21 8.04
CA LEU A 462 -23.91 8.95 6.83
C LEU A 462 -24.80 8.58 5.65
N LYS A 463 -25.15 7.30 5.50
CA LYS A 463 -26.01 6.82 4.42
C LYS A 463 -27.37 7.53 4.41
N GLU A 464 -28.04 7.60 5.55
CA GLU A 464 -29.34 8.27 5.65
C GLU A 464 -29.23 9.77 5.33
N ARG A 465 -28.14 10.42 5.79
CA ARG A 465 -27.89 11.84 5.51
C ARG A 465 -27.64 12.11 4.03
N LEU A 466 -26.88 11.25 3.36
CA LEU A 466 -26.62 11.39 1.93
C LEU A 466 -27.90 11.24 1.10
N ASP A 467 -28.80 10.35 1.51
CA ASP A 467 -30.07 10.15 0.82
C ASP A 467 -30.97 11.38 0.97
N LYS A 468 -31.17 11.87 2.20
CA LYS A 468 -31.91 13.12 2.47
C LYS A 468 -31.30 14.32 1.76
N ARG A 469 -29.98 14.35 1.61
CA ARG A 469 -29.29 15.40 0.85
C ARG A 469 -29.69 15.41 -0.60
N VAL A 470 -29.71 14.24 -1.25
CA VAL A 470 -30.12 14.16 -2.65
C VAL A 470 -31.58 14.61 -2.79
N ASP A 471 -32.45 14.21 -1.87
CA ASP A 471 -33.87 14.64 -1.88
C ASP A 471 -34.00 16.17 -1.80
N SER A 472 -33.33 16.80 -0.83
CA SER A 472 -33.32 18.27 -0.70
C SER A 472 -32.67 18.96 -1.90
N MET A 473 -31.63 18.38 -2.49
CA MET A 473 -30.96 18.90 -3.68
C MET A 473 -31.93 18.97 -4.87
N MET A 474 -32.79 17.97 -5.04
CA MET A 474 -33.84 17.97 -6.07
C MET A 474 -34.90 19.05 -5.82
N GLU A 475 -35.24 19.32 -4.56
CA GLU A 475 -36.19 20.40 -4.18
C GLU A 475 -35.61 21.81 -4.39
N THR A 476 -34.29 21.96 -4.30
CA THR A 476 -33.61 23.28 -4.29
C THR A 476 -33.23 23.78 -5.69
N GLY A 477 -33.49 23.00 -6.75
CA GLY A 477 -33.27 23.40 -8.14
C GLY A 477 -32.22 22.60 -8.92
N ALA A 478 -31.88 21.38 -8.47
CA ALA A 478 -30.94 20.53 -9.21
C ALA A 478 -31.47 20.14 -10.61
N LEU A 479 -32.78 20.06 -10.77
CA LEU A 479 -33.43 19.74 -12.05
C LEU A 479 -33.08 20.75 -13.14
N GLU A 480 -33.07 22.03 -12.78
CA GLU A 480 -32.76 23.12 -13.70
C GLU A 480 -31.29 23.01 -14.16
N GLU A 481 -30.36 22.78 -13.24
CA GLU A 481 -28.94 22.58 -13.58
C GLU A 481 -28.71 21.33 -14.47
N ILE A 482 -29.45 20.26 -14.21
CA ILE A 482 -29.37 19.03 -15.02
C ILE A 482 -29.85 19.28 -16.45
N ARG A 483 -30.91 20.08 -16.61
CA ARG A 483 -31.41 20.47 -17.94
C ARG A 483 -30.43 21.38 -18.66
N GLU A 484 -29.88 22.39 -17.99
CA GLU A 484 -28.85 23.27 -18.57
C GLU A 484 -27.62 22.49 -19.04
N LEU A 485 -27.15 21.52 -18.24
CA LEU A 485 -26.05 20.64 -18.64
C LEU A 485 -26.42 19.77 -19.84
N ASN A 486 -27.66 19.28 -19.93
CA ASN A 486 -28.12 18.50 -21.08
C ASN A 486 -28.17 19.34 -22.36
N GLU A 487 -28.71 20.54 -22.28
CA GLU A 487 -28.75 21.48 -23.42
C GLU A 487 -27.35 21.79 -23.92
N PHE A 488 -26.41 22.06 -23.01
CA PHE A 488 -25.02 22.27 -23.39
C PHE A 488 -24.41 21.00 -23.99
N TYR A 489 -24.66 19.82 -23.42
CA TYR A 489 -24.17 18.55 -23.94
C TYR A 489 -24.64 18.28 -25.37
N GLU A 490 -25.92 18.50 -25.64
CA GLU A 490 -26.53 18.31 -26.96
C GLU A 490 -26.06 19.34 -27.99
N SER A 491 -25.67 20.54 -27.54
CA SER A 491 -25.09 21.57 -28.42
C SER A 491 -23.70 21.22 -28.95
N GLN A 492 -22.99 20.27 -28.33
CA GLN A 492 -21.64 19.89 -28.72
C GLN A 492 -21.65 18.82 -29.82
N SER A 493 -20.85 19.04 -30.88
CA SER A 493 -20.67 18.08 -31.97
C SER A 493 -19.18 17.92 -32.31
N PRO A 494 -18.58 16.73 -32.11
CA PRO A 494 -19.20 15.50 -31.62
C PRO A 494 -19.59 15.58 -30.13
N SER A 495 -20.56 14.77 -29.71
CA SER A 495 -20.99 14.72 -28.31
C SER A 495 -19.83 14.28 -27.40
N PRO A 496 -19.57 14.98 -26.28
CA PRO A 496 -18.48 14.65 -25.37
C PRO A 496 -18.61 13.24 -24.76
N ASP A 497 -17.47 12.65 -24.42
CA ASP A 497 -17.45 11.40 -23.65
C ASP A 497 -17.91 11.68 -22.20
N MET A 498 -18.85 10.86 -21.71
CA MET A 498 -19.36 10.91 -20.33
C MET A 498 -18.28 10.51 -19.30
N ALA A 499 -17.16 9.95 -19.75
CA ALA A 499 -16.03 9.57 -18.93
C ALA A 499 -14.97 10.69 -18.78
N THR A 500 -15.21 11.89 -19.33
CA THR A 500 -14.29 13.03 -19.25
C THR A 500 -14.98 14.33 -18.76
N GLY A 501 -14.18 15.31 -18.37
CA GLY A 501 -14.67 16.65 -18.00
C GLY A 501 -15.69 16.67 -16.84
N ILE A 502 -16.59 17.66 -16.90
CA ILE A 502 -17.75 17.81 -16.00
C ILE A 502 -18.76 16.66 -16.14
N TRP A 503 -18.77 15.96 -17.28
CA TRP A 503 -19.73 14.90 -17.59
C TRP A 503 -19.63 13.67 -16.67
N GLN A 504 -18.53 13.57 -15.93
CA GLN A 504 -18.33 12.56 -14.89
C GLN A 504 -19.14 12.80 -13.62
N VAL A 505 -19.71 14.00 -13.43
CA VAL A 505 -20.42 14.40 -12.21
C VAL A 505 -21.52 13.40 -11.83
N ILE A 506 -21.70 13.20 -10.52
CA ILE A 506 -22.81 12.42 -9.97
C ILE A 506 -24.00 13.36 -9.87
N GLY A 507 -25.05 13.09 -10.63
CA GLY A 507 -26.24 13.94 -10.71
C GLY A 507 -26.67 14.32 -12.12
N TYR A 508 -25.85 14.07 -13.14
CA TYR A 508 -26.23 14.30 -14.54
C TYR A 508 -26.45 12.99 -15.31
N LYS A 509 -25.41 12.14 -15.39
CA LYS A 509 -25.44 10.87 -16.15
C LYS A 509 -26.53 9.90 -15.69
N GLU A 510 -26.92 9.96 -14.41
CA GLU A 510 -27.98 9.14 -13.84
C GLU A 510 -29.36 9.46 -14.42
N PHE A 511 -29.59 10.71 -14.86
CA PHE A 511 -30.87 11.18 -15.41
C PHE A 511 -30.93 11.13 -16.94
N ARG A 512 -29.87 10.71 -17.64
CA ARG A 512 -29.86 10.62 -19.11
C ARG A 512 -31.04 9.86 -19.70
N PRO A 513 -31.42 8.66 -19.20
CA PRO A 513 -32.56 7.94 -19.76
C PRO A 513 -33.85 8.76 -19.73
N TRP A 514 -34.06 9.53 -18.65
CA TRP A 514 -35.20 10.43 -18.49
C TRP A 514 -35.11 11.65 -19.44
N LEU A 515 -33.93 12.27 -19.56
CA LEU A 515 -33.68 13.40 -20.46
C LEU A 515 -33.90 13.02 -21.93
N THR A 516 -33.35 11.88 -22.38
CA THR A 516 -33.52 11.38 -23.75
C THR A 516 -34.95 10.90 -24.04
N GLY A 517 -35.69 10.51 -22.99
CA GLY A 517 -37.08 10.05 -23.07
C GLY A 517 -38.10 11.19 -23.13
N GLY A 518 -37.67 12.44 -23.35
CA GLY A 518 -38.56 13.59 -23.44
C GLY A 518 -39.03 14.14 -22.08
N GLN A 519 -38.42 13.73 -20.97
CA GLN A 519 -38.69 14.23 -19.61
C GLN A 519 -40.12 14.00 -19.08
N THR A 520 -40.92 13.14 -19.70
CA THR A 520 -42.33 12.89 -19.30
C THR A 520 -42.53 11.70 -18.38
N ASP A 521 -41.60 10.74 -18.37
CA ASP A 521 -41.75 9.50 -17.61
C ASP A 521 -41.26 9.65 -16.15
N VAL A 522 -42.22 9.67 -15.22
CA VAL A 522 -41.97 9.77 -13.77
C VAL A 522 -41.14 8.60 -13.25
N LYS A 523 -41.29 7.40 -13.81
CA LYS A 523 -40.52 6.22 -13.35
C LYS A 523 -39.05 6.36 -13.68
N LEU A 524 -38.72 6.84 -14.87
CA LEU A 524 -37.33 7.08 -15.26
C LEU A 524 -36.69 8.19 -14.42
N PHE A 525 -37.47 9.17 -14.00
CA PHE A 525 -37.02 10.21 -13.08
C PHE A 525 -36.70 9.64 -11.69
N GLU A 526 -37.62 8.88 -11.09
CA GLU A 526 -37.41 8.23 -9.79
C GLU A 526 -36.22 7.26 -9.82
N GLU A 527 -36.07 6.49 -10.90
CA GLU A 527 -34.89 5.65 -11.10
C GLU A 527 -33.59 6.46 -11.17
N GLY A 528 -33.60 7.63 -11.81
CA GLY A 528 -32.47 8.56 -11.86
C GLY A 528 -32.07 9.04 -10.47
N VAL A 529 -33.03 9.46 -9.65
CA VAL A 529 -32.81 9.89 -8.25
C VAL A 529 -32.21 8.75 -7.43
N GLU A 530 -32.79 7.55 -7.48
CA GLU A 530 -32.28 6.40 -6.72
C GLU A 530 -30.88 5.98 -7.18
N ARG A 531 -30.60 6.04 -8.48
CA ARG A 531 -29.23 5.82 -9.01
C ARG A 531 -28.25 6.88 -8.49
N MET A 532 -28.65 8.15 -8.43
CA MET A 532 -27.84 9.23 -7.88
C MET A 532 -27.52 9.01 -6.41
N LYS A 533 -28.50 8.60 -5.60
CA LYS A 533 -28.29 8.20 -4.20
C LYS A 533 -27.32 7.03 -4.07
N ILE A 534 -27.51 5.96 -4.86
CA ILE A 534 -26.60 4.81 -4.89
C ILE A 534 -25.17 5.25 -5.20
N ARG A 535 -24.97 6.06 -6.24
CA ARG A 535 -23.65 6.55 -6.67
C ARG A 535 -23.00 7.45 -5.63
N THR A 536 -23.77 8.32 -4.98
CA THR A 536 -23.30 9.16 -3.87
C THR A 536 -22.79 8.31 -2.70
N ARG A 537 -23.52 7.25 -2.31
CA ARG A 537 -23.08 6.31 -1.27
C ARG A 537 -21.84 5.52 -1.67
N GLN A 538 -21.76 5.09 -2.93
CA GLN A 538 -20.56 4.42 -3.47
C GLN A 538 -19.34 5.33 -3.42
N TYR A 539 -19.52 6.61 -3.77
CA TYR A 539 -18.46 7.61 -3.73
C TYR A 539 -17.96 7.84 -2.29
N ALA A 540 -18.85 8.02 -1.31
CA ALA A 540 -18.47 8.16 0.09
C ALA A 540 -17.68 6.94 0.62
N LYS A 541 -18.12 5.71 0.29
CA LYS A 541 -17.39 4.48 0.64
C LYS A 541 -16.01 4.44 -0.02
N TYR A 542 -15.91 4.88 -1.27
CA TYR A 542 -14.64 4.96 -1.99
C TYR A 542 -13.68 5.97 -1.34
N GLN A 543 -14.18 7.13 -0.91
CA GLN A 543 -13.38 8.14 -0.20
C GLN A 543 -12.80 7.59 1.10
N VAL A 544 -13.61 6.94 1.95
CA VAL A 544 -13.11 6.31 3.19
C VAL A 544 -12.06 5.24 2.89
N LYS A 545 -12.27 4.43 1.85
CA LYS A 545 -11.28 3.44 1.41
C LYS A 545 -9.97 4.11 0.98
N TRP A 546 -10.05 5.24 0.27
CA TRP A 546 -8.88 5.99 -0.18
C TRP A 546 -8.11 6.60 1.00
N ILE A 547 -8.82 7.24 1.93
CA ILE A 547 -8.23 7.80 3.16
C ILE A 547 -7.48 6.70 3.93
N LYS A 548 -8.12 5.55 4.18
CA LYS A 548 -7.50 4.47 4.96
C LYS A 548 -6.35 3.76 4.23
N LYS A 549 -6.53 3.41 2.95
CA LYS A 549 -5.62 2.49 2.24
C LYS A 549 -4.57 3.18 1.36
N LEU A 550 -4.67 4.48 1.14
CA LEU A 550 -3.75 5.21 0.27
C LEU A 550 -3.16 6.40 1.00
N LEU A 551 -3.99 7.35 1.40
CA LEU A 551 -3.48 8.54 2.12
C LEU A 551 -2.87 8.16 3.48
N GLY A 552 -3.57 7.36 4.28
CA GLY A 552 -3.09 6.92 5.59
C GLY A 552 -1.82 6.08 5.53
N VAL A 553 -1.66 5.24 4.49
CA VAL A 553 -0.42 4.48 4.27
C VAL A 553 0.76 5.43 4.03
N GLU A 554 0.55 6.45 3.20
CA GLU A 554 1.60 7.42 2.85
C GLU A 554 1.98 8.27 4.06
N LEU A 555 1.00 8.75 4.81
CA LEU A 555 1.21 9.48 6.07
C LEU A 555 1.91 8.63 7.13
N ASN A 556 1.61 7.32 7.20
CA ASN A 556 2.25 6.45 8.17
C ASN A 556 3.75 6.26 7.87
N LYS A 557 4.21 6.46 6.62
CA LYS A 557 5.65 6.44 6.31
C LYS A 557 6.39 7.55 7.06
N GLU A 558 5.73 8.68 7.31
CA GLU A 558 6.31 9.83 8.03
C GLU A 558 6.62 9.51 9.50
N SER A 559 6.06 8.42 10.05
CA SER A 559 6.44 7.91 11.38
C SER A 559 7.93 7.57 11.48
N ARG A 560 8.55 7.13 10.38
CA ARG A 560 10.00 6.84 10.27
C ARG A 560 10.86 8.06 10.53
N PHE A 561 10.35 9.23 10.16
CA PHE A 561 10.98 10.53 10.36
C PHE A 561 10.40 11.27 11.57
N SER A 562 9.80 10.52 12.51
CA SER A 562 9.16 11.05 13.73
C SER A 562 8.14 12.15 13.46
N PHE A 563 7.47 12.16 12.31
CA PHE A 563 6.54 13.21 11.87
C PHE A 563 7.17 14.62 11.84
N LYS A 564 8.43 14.73 11.39
CA LYS A 564 9.21 15.99 11.28
C LYS A 564 8.41 17.18 10.72
N TYR A 565 7.72 17.00 9.60
CA TYR A 565 6.87 18.03 8.97
C TYR A 565 5.36 17.79 9.22
N GLY A 566 5.03 17.01 10.24
CA GLY A 566 3.66 16.59 10.54
C GLY A 566 3.30 15.29 9.86
N GLY A 567 2.06 15.19 9.38
CA GLY A 567 1.53 13.97 8.77
C GLY A 567 0.72 13.07 9.71
N LYS A 568 0.55 13.46 10.98
CA LYS A 568 -0.46 12.82 11.84
C LYS A 568 -1.86 13.21 11.35
N MET A 569 -2.71 12.20 11.16
CA MET A 569 -4.12 12.40 10.84
C MET A 569 -4.95 12.43 12.12
N TYR A 570 -5.74 13.49 12.31
CA TYR A 570 -6.59 13.72 13.48
C TYR A 570 -8.06 13.52 13.11
N LEU A 571 -8.75 12.60 13.79
CA LEU A 571 -10.19 12.37 13.59
C LEU A 571 -11.01 13.39 14.37
N LEU A 572 -12.02 13.93 13.68
CA LEU A 572 -13.08 14.75 14.25
C LEU A 572 -14.41 14.03 14.05
N ASP A 573 -15.14 13.77 15.14
CA ASP A 573 -16.37 12.97 15.10
C ASP A 573 -17.58 13.85 14.73
N ALA A 574 -18.09 13.66 13.51
CA ALA A 574 -19.29 14.30 12.99
C ALA A 574 -20.50 13.34 12.96
N THR A 575 -20.44 12.21 13.68
CA THR A 575 -21.54 11.24 13.73
C THR A 575 -22.78 11.83 14.37
N ASP A 576 -22.65 12.58 15.46
CA ASP A 576 -23.75 13.36 16.03
C ASP A 576 -23.56 14.87 15.76
N LEU A 577 -24.45 15.44 14.95
CA LEU A 577 -24.39 16.86 14.58
C LEU A 577 -24.81 17.79 15.72
N SER A 578 -25.49 17.28 16.76
CA SER A 578 -25.81 18.06 17.95
C SER A 578 -24.55 18.39 18.77
N GLN A 579 -23.56 17.49 18.71
CA GLN A 579 -22.28 17.60 19.41
C GLN A 579 -21.18 18.28 18.58
N TRP A 580 -21.49 18.69 17.35
CA TRP A 580 -20.55 19.27 16.39
C TRP A 580 -19.63 20.35 16.99
N ALA A 581 -20.20 21.27 17.77
CA ALA A 581 -19.46 22.36 18.38
C ALA A 581 -18.32 21.84 19.27
N THR A 582 -18.53 20.74 19.99
CA THR A 582 -17.54 20.14 20.89
C THR A 582 -16.61 19.18 20.13
N THR A 583 -17.17 18.23 19.38
CA THR A 583 -16.42 17.10 18.81
C THR A 583 -15.63 17.47 17.55
N VAL A 584 -16.06 18.50 16.83
CA VAL A 584 -15.40 18.98 15.60
C VAL A 584 -14.79 20.35 15.81
N SER A 585 -15.60 21.37 16.12
CA SER A 585 -15.11 22.76 16.16
C SER A 585 -14.09 22.99 17.28
N THR A 586 -14.46 22.78 18.55
CA THR A 586 -13.56 23.01 19.69
C THR A 586 -12.30 22.14 19.61
N ARG A 587 -12.46 20.84 19.34
CA ARG A 587 -11.32 19.91 19.19
C ARG A 587 -10.40 20.31 18.04
N GLY A 588 -10.96 20.60 16.87
CA GLY A 588 -10.19 20.96 15.68
C GLY A 588 -9.45 22.29 15.85
N LEU A 589 -10.08 23.29 16.47
CA LEU A 589 -9.45 24.58 16.78
C LEU A 589 -8.32 24.41 17.81
N ALA A 590 -8.51 23.62 18.86
CA ALA A 590 -7.46 23.35 19.86
C ALA A 590 -6.23 22.66 19.24
N ILE A 591 -6.44 21.66 18.38
CA ILE A 591 -5.35 20.98 17.65
C ILE A 591 -4.61 21.98 16.75
N THR A 592 -5.36 22.83 16.04
CA THR A 592 -4.79 23.84 15.13
C THR A 592 -3.97 24.87 15.90
N GLU A 593 -4.47 25.38 17.02
CA GLU A 593 -3.75 26.34 17.85
C GLU A 593 -2.42 25.76 18.34
N GLN A 594 -2.41 24.51 18.81
CA GLN A 594 -1.18 23.81 19.20
C GLN A 594 -0.22 23.65 18.02
N PHE A 595 -0.73 23.30 16.84
CA PHE A 595 0.09 23.11 15.64
C PHE A 595 0.74 24.41 15.17
N ILE A 596 -0.01 25.51 15.12
CA ILE A 596 0.49 26.82 14.69
C ILE A 596 1.51 27.37 15.69
N LYS A 597 1.27 27.19 17.00
CA LYS A 597 2.13 27.74 18.06
C LYS A 597 3.40 26.92 18.29
N ASN A 598 3.27 25.59 18.33
CA ASN A 598 4.34 24.69 18.77
C ASN A 598 4.95 23.89 17.61
N GLY A 599 4.43 24.03 16.39
CA GLY A 599 4.84 23.25 15.23
C GLY A 599 4.32 21.80 15.24
N PRO A 600 4.72 20.99 14.24
CA PRO A 600 4.15 19.65 14.03
C PRO A 600 4.35 18.65 15.17
N LEU A 601 5.47 18.74 15.89
CA LEU A 601 5.78 17.85 17.02
C LEU A 601 5.12 18.29 18.34
N GLY A 602 4.62 19.52 18.39
CA GLY A 602 4.10 20.14 19.61
C GLY A 602 2.60 19.99 19.84
N VAL A 603 1.91 19.17 19.03
CA VAL A 603 0.50 18.82 19.22
C VAL A 603 0.40 17.65 20.20
N THR A 604 -0.19 17.90 21.38
CA THR A 604 -0.35 16.91 22.45
C THR A 604 -1.69 16.17 22.40
N GLU A 605 -2.66 16.70 21.65
CA GLU A 605 -3.96 16.07 21.47
C GLU A 605 -3.84 14.67 20.83
N ALA A 606 -4.72 13.75 21.25
CA ALA A 606 -4.77 12.42 20.68
C ALA A 606 -5.28 12.45 19.22
N GLN A 607 -4.74 11.57 18.36
CA GLN A 607 -5.15 11.47 16.96
C GLN A 607 -6.61 11.03 16.76
N ALA A 608 -7.19 10.30 17.71
CA ALA A 608 -8.61 9.96 17.67
C ALA A 608 -9.26 10.12 19.05
N PRO A 609 -10.54 10.53 19.11
CA PRO A 609 -11.39 10.34 20.27
C PRO A 609 -11.45 8.87 20.70
N GLU A 610 -11.74 8.59 21.97
CA GLU A 610 -11.75 7.21 22.49
C GLU A 610 -12.70 6.27 21.75
N ASN A 611 -13.89 6.78 21.40
CA ASN A 611 -14.89 6.03 20.64
C ASN A 611 -14.49 5.74 19.19
N LEU A 612 -13.48 6.44 18.65
CA LEU A 612 -13.01 6.29 17.26
C LEU A 612 -11.57 5.74 17.16
N LYS A 613 -10.93 5.36 18.27
CA LYS A 613 -9.55 4.82 18.26
C LYS A 613 -9.39 3.63 17.30
N SER A 614 -10.39 2.74 17.21
CA SER A 614 -10.41 1.59 16.30
C SER A 614 -10.61 1.94 14.82
N THR A 615 -11.00 3.18 14.51
CA THR A 615 -11.26 3.63 13.14
C THR A 615 -9.97 4.00 12.42
N LEU A 616 -8.97 4.49 13.17
CA LEU A 616 -7.62 4.71 12.67
C LEU A 616 -6.96 3.36 12.36
N PRO A 617 -6.39 3.17 11.17
CA PRO A 617 -5.63 1.96 10.90
C PRO A 617 -4.37 1.91 11.77
N THR A 618 -4.05 0.72 12.30
CA THR A 618 -2.85 0.50 13.13
C THR A 618 -1.58 0.46 12.28
N SER A 619 -0.42 0.64 12.90
CA SER A 619 0.89 0.42 12.26
C SER A 619 0.97 -0.97 11.62
N GLU A 620 0.47 -2.00 12.33
CA GLU A 620 0.36 -3.38 11.84
C GLU A 620 -0.49 -3.50 10.56
N PHE A 621 -1.64 -2.81 10.50
CA PHE A 621 -2.48 -2.78 9.30
C PHE A 621 -1.72 -2.19 8.10
N TYR A 622 -0.90 -1.16 8.33
CA TYR A 622 -0.10 -0.55 7.27
C TYR A 622 1.08 -1.42 6.84
N GLU A 623 1.70 -2.14 7.78
CA GLU A 623 2.77 -3.10 7.50
C GLU A 623 2.27 -4.31 6.72
N GLU A 624 1.12 -4.89 7.06
CA GLU A 624 0.45 -5.94 6.26
C GLU A 624 0.01 -5.45 4.88
N PHE A 625 -0.48 -4.21 4.79
CA PHE A 625 -0.87 -3.64 3.50
C PHE A 625 0.34 -3.37 2.59
N ASN A 626 1.47 -2.97 3.17
CA ASN A 626 2.73 -2.78 2.47
C ASN A 626 3.44 -4.10 2.15
N SER A 627 3.33 -5.13 3.00
CA SER A 627 3.92 -6.45 2.75
C SER A 627 3.35 -7.09 1.48
N ASN A 628 2.06 -6.88 1.23
CA ASN A 628 1.37 -7.25 -0.01
C ASN A 628 1.81 -6.46 -1.26
N LYS A 629 2.58 -5.37 -1.10
CA LYS A 629 3.12 -4.52 -2.17
C LYS A 629 4.65 -4.45 -2.20
N THR A 630 5.35 -5.20 -1.36
CA THR A 630 6.82 -5.26 -1.35
C THR A 630 7.36 -5.92 -2.61
N ILE A 631 8.55 -5.53 -3.03
CA ILE A 631 9.25 -6.05 -4.22
C ILE A 631 9.53 -7.57 -4.10
N LYS A 632 9.59 -8.12 -2.88
CA LYS A 632 9.67 -9.58 -2.63
C LYS A 632 8.37 -10.36 -2.90
N ALA A 633 7.25 -9.67 -3.15
CA ALA A 633 5.97 -10.29 -3.52
C ALA A 633 5.82 -10.42 -5.05
N VAL A 634 6.81 -11.02 -5.72
CA VAL A 634 6.78 -11.30 -7.17
C VAL A 634 5.50 -12.07 -7.55
N ASN A 635 4.92 -12.84 -6.63
CA ASN A 635 3.69 -13.61 -6.81
C ASN A 635 2.39 -12.76 -6.78
N ASN A 636 2.42 -11.51 -6.34
CA ASN A 636 1.20 -10.67 -6.22
C ASN A 636 0.85 -9.91 -7.51
N TRP A 637 1.74 -9.87 -8.49
CA TRP A 637 1.54 -9.14 -9.75
C TRP A 637 1.46 -10.07 -10.97
N LYS A 638 1.62 -11.38 -10.76
CA LYS A 638 1.54 -12.36 -11.84
C LYS A 638 0.14 -12.39 -12.46
N HIS A 639 0.08 -12.42 -13.79
CA HIS A 639 -1.20 -12.60 -14.50
C HIS A 639 -1.56 -14.08 -14.55
N HIS A 640 -2.78 -14.41 -14.13
CA HIS A 640 -3.37 -15.73 -14.22
C HIS A 640 -4.55 -15.69 -15.19
N GLU A 641 -4.45 -16.41 -16.29
CA GLU A 641 -5.54 -16.52 -17.25
C GLU A 641 -6.41 -17.74 -16.94
N CYS A 642 -7.71 -17.52 -16.85
CA CYS A 642 -8.66 -18.61 -16.66
C CYS A 642 -8.99 -19.26 -18.02
N PRO A 643 -8.68 -20.55 -18.24
CA PRO A 643 -9.04 -21.23 -19.49
C PRO A 643 -10.54 -21.50 -19.63
N VAL A 644 -11.29 -21.37 -18.53
CA VAL A 644 -12.72 -21.74 -18.44
C VAL A 644 -13.64 -20.52 -18.53
N CYS A 645 -13.29 -19.45 -17.82
CA CYS A 645 -14.12 -18.26 -17.75
C CYS A 645 -13.73 -17.30 -18.87
N LYS A 646 -14.66 -17.07 -19.81
CA LYS A 646 -14.54 -16.05 -20.85
C LYS A 646 -15.47 -14.87 -20.58
N ASP A 647 -15.12 -13.71 -21.10
CA ASP A 647 -16.00 -12.54 -21.15
C ASP A 647 -16.96 -12.58 -22.36
N SER A 648 -17.76 -11.53 -22.54
CA SER A 648 -18.71 -11.38 -23.64
C SER A 648 -18.06 -11.33 -25.03
N GLU A 649 -16.77 -11.02 -25.10
CA GLU A 649 -15.97 -10.94 -26.34
C GLU A 649 -15.17 -12.23 -26.58
N GLY A 650 -15.33 -13.25 -25.72
CA GLY A 650 -14.64 -14.54 -25.85
C GLY A 650 -13.20 -14.56 -25.33
N LYS A 651 -12.70 -13.45 -24.74
CA LYS A 651 -11.37 -13.37 -24.14
C LYS A 651 -11.36 -14.05 -22.75
N PRO A 652 -10.27 -14.73 -22.37
CA PRO A 652 -10.15 -15.36 -21.05
C PRO A 652 -10.18 -14.31 -19.94
N LEU A 653 -10.74 -14.67 -18.80
CA LEU A 653 -10.70 -13.83 -17.60
C LEU A 653 -9.28 -13.85 -17.05
N VAL A 654 -8.70 -12.66 -16.89
CA VAL A 654 -7.38 -12.47 -16.29
C VAL A 654 -7.54 -12.03 -14.83
N ALA A 655 -6.82 -12.67 -13.91
CA ALA A 655 -6.67 -12.24 -12.54
C ALA A 655 -5.20 -11.83 -12.30
N VAL A 656 -4.98 -10.73 -11.59
CA VAL A 656 -3.63 -10.25 -11.24
C VAL A 656 -3.35 -10.60 -9.78
N GLY A 657 -2.33 -11.42 -9.55
CA GLY A 657 -1.90 -11.91 -8.25
C GLY A 657 -2.61 -13.20 -7.77
N GLU A 658 -1.88 -14.00 -7.00
CA GLU A 658 -2.33 -15.31 -6.51
C GLU A 658 -3.61 -15.22 -5.67
N ASP A 659 -3.74 -14.21 -4.80
CA ASP A 659 -4.94 -14.04 -3.96
C ASP A 659 -6.21 -13.81 -4.79
N ASN A 660 -6.13 -12.92 -5.78
CA ASN A 660 -7.25 -12.64 -6.68
C ASN A 660 -7.57 -13.85 -7.56
N TRP A 661 -6.55 -14.62 -7.95
CA TRP A 661 -6.72 -15.88 -8.65
C TRP A 661 -7.47 -16.90 -7.80
N LEU A 662 -7.09 -17.09 -6.54
CA LEU A 662 -7.78 -18.00 -5.61
C LEU A 662 -9.23 -17.57 -5.35
N ILE A 663 -9.49 -16.26 -5.23
CA ILE A 663 -10.86 -15.72 -5.14
C ILE A 663 -11.66 -16.06 -6.40
N HIS A 664 -11.06 -15.88 -7.58
CA HIS A 664 -11.70 -16.22 -8.85
C HIS A 664 -12.04 -17.72 -8.95
N VAL A 665 -11.08 -18.61 -8.67
CA VAL A 665 -11.27 -20.07 -8.73
C VAL A 665 -12.38 -20.54 -7.78
N LYS A 666 -12.48 -19.91 -6.60
CA LYS A 666 -13.55 -20.19 -5.62
C LYS A 666 -14.90 -19.55 -5.96
N SER A 667 -14.94 -18.62 -6.91
CA SER A 667 -16.14 -17.83 -7.24
C SER A 667 -17.27 -18.68 -7.82
N ARG A 668 -18.52 -18.23 -7.60
CA ARG A 668 -19.71 -18.85 -8.19
C ARG A 668 -19.66 -18.86 -9.73
N ARG A 669 -19.09 -17.82 -10.34
CA ARG A 669 -18.92 -17.73 -11.80
C ARG A 669 -18.06 -18.88 -12.33
N HIS A 670 -16.90 -19.10 -11.72
CA HIS A 670 -15.97 -20.15 -12.12
C HIS A 670 -16.57 -21.54 -11.94
N LYS A 671 -17.16 -21.81 -10.77
CA LYS A 671 -17.84 -23.09 -10.48
C LYS A 671 -19.00 -23.38 -11.43
N LYS A 672 -19.81 -22.37 -11.78
CA LYS A 672 -20.93 -22.53 -12.72
C LYS A 672 -20.43 -22.88 -14.13
N GLN A 673 -19.38 -22.21 -14.61
CA GLN A 673 -18.83 -22.49 -15.94
C GLN A 673 -18.12 -23.84 -16.01
N LEU A 674 -17.40 -24.25 -14.96
CA LEU A 674 -16.86 -25.60 -14.87
C LEU A 674 -17.96 -26.67 -14.96
N SER A 675 -19.05 -26.52 -14.19
CA SER A 675 -20.17 -27.45 -14.23
C SER A 675 -20.86 -27.49 -15.59
N TYR A 676 -21.02 -26.33 -16.24
CA TYR A 676 -21.57 -26.26 -17.60
C TYR A 676 -20.68 -26.98 -18.62
N ASN A 677 -19.37 -26.75 -18.59
CA ASN A 677 -18.42 -27.41 -19.49
C ASN A 677 -18.35 -28.92 -19.25
N GLU A 678 -18.43 -29.37 -17.99
CA GLU A 678 -18.47 -30.79 -17.67
C GLU A 678 -19.75 -31.47 -18.21
N LYS A 679 -20.90 -30.81 -18.09
CA LYS A 679 -22.17 -31.28 -18.68
C LYS A 679 -22.10 -31.33 -20.20
N LYS A 680 -21.51 -30.31 -20.83
CA LYS A 680 -21.31 -30.27 -22.28
C LYS A 680 -20.42 -31.41 -22.76
N ARG A 681 -19.27 -31.65 -22.10
CA ARG A 681 -18.37 -32.76 -22.42
C ARG A 681 -19.07 -34.12 -22.30
N LYS A 682 -19.82 -34.35 -21.22
CA LYS A 682 -20.61 -35.59 -21.03
C LYS A 682 -21.65 -35.78 -22.15
N HIS A 683 -22.28 -34.71 -22.60
CA HIS A 683 -23.22 -34.76 -23.73
C HIS A 683 -22.51 -35.10 -25.05
N GLU A 684 -21.37 -34.48 -25.33
CA GLU A 684 -20.57 -34.76 -26.53
C GLU A 684 -20.03 -36.20 -26.55
N GLU A 685 -19.56 -36.72 -25.41
CA GLU A 685 -19.15 -38.12 -25.25
C GLU A 685 -20.31 -39.09 -25.51
N LEU A 686 -21.51 -38.78 -25.00
CA LEU A 686 -22.71 -39.56 -25.29
C LEU A 686 -23.05 -39.53 -26.79
N VAL A 687 -23.04 -38.35 -27.42
CA VAL A 687 -23.31 -38.21 -28.87
C VAL A 687 -22.29 -38.99 -29.69
N LEU A 688 -21.00 -38.97 -29.32
CA LEU A 688 -19.95 -39.73 -29.99
C LEU A 688 -20.15 -41.26 -29.81
N LYS A 689 -20.56 -41.68 -28.61
CA LYS A 689 -20.92 -43.09 -28.33
C LYS A 689 -22.12 -43.53 -29.16
N TYR A 690 -23.15 -42.69 -29.28
CA TYR A 690 -24.31 -42.96 -30.13
C TYR A 690 -23.95 -43.01 -31.63
N LYS A 691 -23.03 -42.15 -32.09
CA LYS A 691 -22.53 -42.21 -33.48
C LYS A 691 -21.77 -43.51 -33.75
N LYS A 692 -20.87 -43.92 -32.87
CA LYS A 692 -20.16 -45.22 -33.00
C LYS A 692 -21.11 -46.41 -33.01
N VAL A 693 -22.06 -46.45 -32.08
CA VAL A 693 -23.09 -47.51 -32.05
C VAL A 693 -23.92 -47.52 -33.34
N LYS A 694 -24.24 -46.35 -33.90
CA LYS A 694 -24.96 -46.26 -35.17
C LYS A 694 -24.11 -46.75 -36.35
N GLU A 695 -22.81 -46.40 -36.38
CA GLU A 695 -21.86 -46.87 -37.39
C GLU A 695 -21.68 -48.39 -37.33
N ASP A 696 -21.54 -48.97 -36.13
CA ASP A 696 -21.44 -50.41 -35.87
C ASP A 696 -22.72 -51.20 -36.22
N ILE A 697 -23.89 -50.55 -36.24
CA ILE A 697 -25.17 -51.16 -36.66
C ILE A 697 -25.36 -51.07 -38.18
N THR A 698 -24.70 -50.12 -38.85
CA THR A 698 -24.78 -49.92 -40.30
C THR A 698 -23.66 -50.62 -41.10
N ALA A 699 -22.60 -51.08 -40.42
CA ALA A 699 -21.58 -51.98 -40.95
C ALA A 699 -22.00 -53.44 -40.73
#